data_AF-A0AA38FC13-F1
#
_entry.id   AF-A0AA38FC13-F1
#
_cell.length_a   1.000
_cell.length_b   1.000
_cell.length_c   1.000
_cell.angle_alpha   90.00
_cell.angle_beta   90.00
_cell.angle_gamma   90.00
#
_symmetry.space_group_name_H-M   'P 1'
#
loop_
_entity.id
_entity.type
_entity.pdbx_description
1 polymer ?
#
loop_
_entity_poly.entity_id
_entity_poly.type
_entity_poly.pdbx_seq_one_letter_code
_entity_poly.pdbx_strand_id
1 'polypeptide(L)'
;MDAIQEEEWKKAQGISISADLDLVSAAKEQLLFLASVDRSRFLYEGPAVQRAIYRYQQCWLPLLAKHTESGTAKFPLVAPLDCEWIWHCHRLNPVQYAKDCEKIYGKTIDVAFQESSVKDLARKQTTEIWNNCYPEEPYEINLSDCDSDSCSKVVFQSFQKIEYDLVEAVRRQSSFFHQVSRPYMSDDRFLKGAEERYKGFLYLIKKNRENSVNCFCVPTYDVDLMWHSHQLQPVSYRRDMLNILGKVLEHDDMDSDRSQGKKLDVGFRETTRQWETIYGRRYWRAGAMYKGEAPSPLPFAPLSLENTVSRGEPLFQNDGKWQDNYLTRVEIMEVLLEVVNVKNIPENQEDALFVRYYKQSNCNDNSHGVDAKEVQISSKSKWKQVATFRCEASGVLSFELRSQSSSTSEKNDCSKVLGYVSISLHTLLDSPTFSLEDWFPLSTERQSNDSKPISVHLALSVTPPIIAPYLLQAARSHPIDRKNQILQHIWRTKQAKKVTRFLDHAKNEIFTVQTRTTKRPYVSSPEGSLQVSADRRRIITIHQRNLNSEKLRTSDEPVAKAEELISADIGQWSLMNNACNLIIRNLNDVGKEPIFELRGNLGQPLRLLSGRKLQYEVKGSKPEIEQQFVTVVRYTPESPFGQATSLFNWKSLNVEVAEQESVLLVMLLSAVISASLTKHQGVKGPSKCAKVNRKVCPAGPVSRRGIFLNGTNKIIQGTNRKRQNGIGLKGGNSGHSVAGAGLVIATSAGGCGSGCGGGCGGCGAATGAGGCGGCGGGCGGSGGCGGCGGRIGFV
;
A
#
# COMPACT_ATOMS: atom_id res chain seq x y z
N MET A 1 2.61 -19.33 -27.54
CA MET A 1 2.25 -18.29 -28.52
C MET A 1 2.31 -18.91 -29.90
N ASP A 2 1.30 -18.68 -30.73
CA ASP A 2 1.35 -19.06 -32.14
C ASP A 2 1.88 -17.92 -33.03
N ALA A 3 2.11 -18.21 -34.31
CA ALA A 3 2.67 -17.22 -35.25
C ALA A 3 1.76 -16.01 -35.47
N ILE A 4 0.44 -16.19 -35.38
CA ILE A 4 -0.54 -15.12 -35.56
C ILE A 4 -0.45 -14.15 -34.39
N GLN A 5 -0.40 -14.68 -33.16
CA GLN A 5 -0.28 -13.89 -31.95
C GLN A 5 0.99 -13.04 -31.92
N GLU A 6 2.11 -13.61 -32.37
CA GLU A 6 3.38 -12.88 -32.46
C GLU A 6 3.35 -11.80 -33.56
N GLU A 7 2.67 -12.07 -34.68
CA GLU A 7 2.45 -11.07 -35.73
C GLU A 7 1.57 -9.91 -35.24
N GLU A 8 0.49 -10.19 -34.51
CA GLU A 8 -0.38 -9.17 -33.92
C GLU A 8 0.38 -8.32 -32.87
N TRP A 9 1.26 -8.92 -32.08
CA TRP A 9 2.14 -8.17 -31.17
C TRP A 9 3.08 -7.24 -31.95
N LYS A 10 3.70 -7.71 -33.04
CA LYS A 10 4.55 -6.87 -33.91
C LYS A 10 3.76 -5.71 -34.53
N LYS A 11 2.53 -5.94 -34.99
CA LYS A 11 1.64 -4.88 -35.48
C LYS A 11 1.33 -3.85 -34.40
N ALA A 12 1.10 -4.29 -33.17
CA ALA A 12 0.90 -3.39 -32.04
C ALA A 12 2.15 -2.53 -31.77
N GLN A 13 3.35 -3.11 -31.82
CA GLN A 13 4.60 -2.35 -31.66
C GLN A 13 4.88 -1.39 -32.82
N GLY A 14 4.26 -1.60 -33.98
CA GLY A 14 4.27 -0.68 -35.11
C GLY A 14 3.44 0.59 -34.92
N ILE A 15 2.69 0.73 -33.82
CA ILE A 15 2.00 1.98 -33.49
C ILE A 15 3.03 3.10 -33.27
N SER A 16 2.94 4.13 -34.10
CA SER A 16 3.71 5.37 -33.94
C SER A 16 3.01 6.27 -32.93
N ILE A 17 3.69 6.53 -31.82
CA ILE A 17 3.38 7.65 -30.92
C ILE A 17 4.27 8.82 -31.37
N SER A 18 3.72 10.04 -31.33
CA SER A 18 4.32 11.28 -31.79
C SER A 18 5.84 11.33 -31.62
N ALA A 19 6.57 11.52 -32.72
CA ALA A 19 8.04 11.46 -32.75
C ALA A 19 8.70 12.54 -31.88
N ASP A 20 7.98 13.62 -31.59
CA ASP A 20 8.37 14.71 -30.72
C ASP A 20 8.19 14.41 -29.21
N LEU A 21 7.63 13.24 -28.85
CA LEU A 21 7.37 12.86 -27.46
C LEU A 21 8.15 11.59 -27.08
N ASP A 22 9.17 11.74 -26.24
CA ASP A 22 9.72 10.61 -25.49
C ASP A 22 8.78 10.28 -24.31
N LEU A 23 7.98 9.22 -24.50
CA LEU A 23 6.97 8.84 -23.51
C LEU A 23 7.57 8.33 -22.20
N VAL A 24 8.76 7.70 -22.23
CA VAL A 24 9.43 7.22 -21.01
C VAL A 24 9.91 8.40 -20.18
N SER A 25 10.52 9.40 -20.83
CA SER A 25 10.93 10.64 -20.15
C SER A 25 9.72 11.41 -19.63
N ALA A 26 8.63 11.50 -20.40
CA ALA A 26 7.38 12.11 -19.96
C ALA A 26 6.78 11.42 -18.72
N ALA A 27 6.82 10.09 -18.65
CA ALA A 27 6.37 9.32 -17.49
C ALA A 27 7.22 9.58 -16.24
N LYS A 28 8.54 9.69 -16.38
CA LYS A 28 9.42 10.06 -15.26
C LYS A 28 9.11 11.46 -14.74
N GLU A 29 8.95 12.44 -15.63
CA GLU A 29 8.57 13.80 -15.25
C GLU A 29 7.20 13.84 -14.57
N GLN A 30 6.24 13.06 -15.06
CA GLN A 30 4.93 12.92 -14.42
C GLN A 30 5.06 12.34 -13.00
N LEU A 31 5.88 11.30 -12.80
CA LEU A 31 6.11 10.73 -11.46
C LEU A 31 6.72 11.76 -10.48
N LEU A 32 7.68 12.56 -10.94
CA LEU A 32 8.29 13.64 -10.14
C LEU A 32 7.27 14.74 -9.79
N PHE A 33 6.44 15.11 -10.77
CA PHE A 33 5.36 16.07 -10.58
C PHE A 33 4.33 15.56 -9.56
N LEU A 34 3.82 14.34 -9.73
CA LEU A 34 2.85 13.73 -8.81
C LEU A 34 3.44 13.58 -7.39
N ALA A 35 4.72 13.24 -7.26
CA ALA A 35 5.40 13.23 -5.97
C ALA A 35 5.45 14.61 -5.32
N SER A 36 5.55 15.68 -6.12
CA SER A 36 5.52 17.07 -5.64
C SER A 36 4.13 17.46 -5.15
N VAL A 37 3.08 17.04 -5.84
CA VAL A 37 1.69 17.23 -5.40
C VAL A 37 1.41 16.44 -4.11
N ASP A 38 1.89 15.19 -3.97
CA ASP A 38 1.68 14.40 -2.75
C ASP A 38 2.41 14.97 -1.52
N ARG A 39 3.47 15.77 -1.71
CA ARG A 39 4.09 16.56 -0.63
C ARG A 39 3.21 17.73 -0.19
N SER A 40 2.23 18.13 -0.99
CA SER A 40 1.28 19.21 -0.73
C SER A 40 -0.17 18.72 -0.78
N ARG A 41 -0.52 17.71 0.04
CA ARG A 41 -1.88 17.10 0.07
C ARG A 41 -3.04 18.06 0.31
N PHE A 42 -2.78 19.30 0.70
CA PHE A 42 -3.78 20.38 0.67
C PHE A 42 -4.39 20.58 -0.73
N LEU A 43 -3.70 20.15 -1.80
CA LEU A 43 -4.20 20.16 -3.18
C LEU A 43 -5.11 18.98 -3.54
N TYR A 44 -5.41 18.07 -2.61
CA TYR A 44 -6.34 16.96 -2.87
C TYR A 44 -7.80 17.33 -2.61
N GLU A 45 -8.07 18.25 -1.68
CA GLU A 45 -9.43 18.70 -1.37
C GLU A 45 -9.42 20.01 -0.55
N GLY A 46 -10.57 20.67 -0.46
CA GLY A 46 -10.78 21.82 0.42
C GLY A 46 -10.44 23.19 -0.20
N PRO A 47 -10.25 24.23 0.63
CA PRO A 47 -10.10 25.61 0.16
C PRO A 47 -8.89 25.85 -0.75
N ALA A 48 -7.78 25.16 -0.51
CA ALA A 48 -6.58 25.27 -1.34
C ALA A 48 -6.83 24.85 -2.80
N VAL A 49 -7.66 23.82 -3.02
CA VAL A 49 -8.09 23.42 -4.37
C VAL A 49 -8.93 24.51 -5.05
N GLN A 50 -9.84 25.15 -4.31
CA GLN A 50 -10.65 26.25 -4.85
C GLN A 50 -9.78 27.45 -5.25
N ARG A 51 -8.80 27.80 -4.42
CA ARG A 51 -7.82 28.84 -4.74
C ARG A 51 -6.99 28.50 -5.98
N ALA A 52 -6.54 27.24 -6.08
CA ALA A 52 -5.79 26.75 -7.23
C ALA A 52 -6.62 26.81 -8.52
N ILE A 53 -7.90 26.43 -8.48
CA ILE A 53 -8.83 26.52 -9.62
C ILE A 53 -9.00 27.97 -10.07
N TYR A 54 -9.19 28.90 -9.13
CA TYR A 54 -9.26 30.32 -9.44
C TYR A 54 -7.99 30.82 -10.15
N ARG A 55 -6.81 30.55 -9.58
CA ARG A 55 -5.52 30.98 -10.16
C ARG A 55 -5.28 30.34 -11.53
N TYR A 56 -5.68 29.08 -11.69
CA TYR A 56 -5.63 28.39 -12.98
C TYR A 56 -6.48 29.09 -14.04
N GLN A 57 -7.74 29.42 -13.71
CA GLN A 57 -8.70 30.01 -14.64
C GLN A 57 -8.42 31.48 -14.96
N GLN A 58 -8.03 32.27 -13.96
CA GLN A 58 -7.89 33.74 -14.10
C GLN A 58 -6.47 34.18 -14.45
N CYS A 59 -5.46 33.40 -14.04
CA CYS A 59 -4.07 33.80 -14.19
C CYS A 59 -3.31 32.89 -15.18
N TRP A 60 -3.23 31.59 -14.88
CA TRP A 60 -2.36 30.68 -15.62
C TRP A 60 -2.81 30.44 -17.07
N LEU A 61 -4.05 29.98 -17.27
CA LEU A 61 -4.52 29.60 -18.60
C LEU A 61 -4.59 30.79 -19.58
N PRO A 62 -5.06 32.00 -19.17
CA PRO A 62 -5.00 33.19 -20.02
C PRO A 62 -3.56 33.63 -20.35
N LEU A 63 -2.65 33.56 -19.37
CA LEU A 63 -1.23 33.88 -19.58
C LEU A 63 -0.62 32.95 -20.63
N LEU A 64 -0.91 31.66 -20.50
CA LEU A 64 -0.41 30.64 -21.41
C LEU A 64 -0.99 30.81 -22.83
N ALA A 65 -2.29 31.09 -22.95
CA ALA A 65 -2.93 31.35 -24.23
C ALA A 65 -2.27 32.55 -24.95
N LYS A 66 -2.09 33.67 -24.26
CA LYS A 66 -1.42 34.86 -24.80
C LYS A 66 0.03 34.58 -25.23
N HIS A 67 0.77 33.81 -24.43
CA HIS A 67 2.15 33.45 -24.77
C HIS A 67 2.23 32.59 -26.03
N THR A 68 1.33 31.62 -26.19
CA THR A 68 1.27 30.74 -27.37
C THR A 68 0.72 31.41 -28.63
N GLU A 69 -0.09 32.46 -28.52
CA GLU A 69 -0.57 33.27 -29.66
C GLU A 69 0.51 34.11 -30.33
N SER A 70 1.51 34.55 -29.56
CA SER A 70 2.54 35.47 -30.04
C SER A 70 3.44 34.92 -31.16
N GLY A 71 3.35 33.62 -31.49
CA GLY A 71 4.13 32.95 -32.54
C GLY A 71 5.65 33.02 -32.35
N THR A 72 6.10 33.62 -31.24
CA THR A 72 7.48 34.02 -30.94
C THR A 72 7.83 33.64 -29.51
N ALA A 73 7.20 32.57 -28.99
CA ALA A 73 7.48 32.05 -27.65
C ALA A 73 8.98 31.69 -27.53
N LYS A 74 9.75 32.58 -26.90
CA LYS A 74 11.22 32.47 -26.79
C LYS A 74 11.66 31.32 -25.89
N PHE A 75 10.79 30.88 -25.00
CA PHE A 75 11.02 29.85 -23.98
C PHE A 75 9.66 29.29 -23.49
N PRO A 76 9.63 28.07 -22.91
CA PRO A 76 8.41 27.52 -22.30
C PRO A 76 8.03 28.27 -21.02
N LEU A 77 6.73 28.34 -20.74
CA LEU A 77 6.28 28.77 -19.42
C LEU A 77 6.17 27.55 -18.48
N VAL A 78 6.53 27.76 -17.21
CA VAL A 78 6.37 26.77 -16.13
C VAL A 78 5.25 27.26 -15.21
N ALA A 79 4.30 26.38 -14.90
CA ALA A 79 3.20 26.73 -14.01
C ALA A 79 3.65 26.70 -12.53
N PRO A 80 3.04 27.53 -11.65
CA PRO A 80 3.02 27.25 -10.21
C PRO A 80 2.45 25.87 -9.92
N LEU A 81 2.91 25.20 -8.85
CA LEU A 81 2.54 23.80 -8.54
C LEU A 81 1.02 23.59 -8.45
N ASP A 82 0.30 24.52 -7.83
CA ASP A 82 -1.15 24.43 -7.65
C ASP A 82 -1.90 24.59 -8.98
N CYS A 83 -1.50 25.55 -9.82
CA CYS A 83 -2.04 25.75 -11.16
C CYS A 83 -1.71 24.57 -12.07
N GLU A 84 -0.50 24.03 -11.98
CA GLU A 84 -0.06 22.85 -12.73
C GLU A 84 -0.90 21.63 -12.39
N TRP A 85 -1.26 21.46 -11.11
CA TRP A 85 -2.13 20.37 -10.65
C TRP A 85 -3.54 20.44 -11.24
N ILE A 86 -4.16 21.62 -11.23
CA ILE A 86 -5.48 21.79 -11.86
C ILE A 86 -5.37 21.58 -13.37
N TRP A 87 -4.32 22.10 -14.02
CA TRP A 87 -4.12 21.92 -15.44
C TRP A 87 -3.85 20.45 -15.82
N HIS A 88 -3.11 19.71 -15.00
CA HIS A 88 -2.89 18.28 -15.14
C HIS A 88 -4.23 17.53 -15.11
N CYS A 89 -5.06 17.75 -14.07
CA CYS A 89 -6.37 17.11 -13.94
C CYS A 89 -7.32 17.45 -15.10
N HIS A 90 -7.27 18.70 -15.60
CA HIS A 90 -8.08 19.12 -16.74
C HIS A 90 -7.66 18.38 -18.03
N ARG A 91 -6.35 18.29 -18.31
CA ARG A 91 -5.81 17.61 -19.52
C ARG A 91 -6.07 16.10 -19.57
N LEU A 92 -6.22 15.45 -18.42
CA LEU A 92 -6.57 14.03 -18.35
C LEU A 92 -8.00 13.72 -18.87
N ASN A 93 -8.82 14.75 -19.10
CA ASN A 93 -10.01 14.65 -19.94
C ASN A 93 -9.77 15.39 -21.28
N PRO A 94 -9.15 14.74 -22.28
CA PRO A 94 -8.66 15.40 -23.48
C PRO A 94 -9.78 15.98 -24.36
N VAL A 95 -10.97 15.38 -24.32
CA VAL A 95 -12.14 15.88 -25.06
C VAL A 95 -12.68 17.15 -24.42
N GLN A 96 -12.88 17.14 -23.11
CA GLN A 96 -13.40 18.31 -22.41
C GLN A 96 -12.38 19.45 -22.37
N TYR A 97 -11.10 19.15 -22.16
CA TYR A 97 -10.02 20.14 -22.21
C TYR A 97 -9.98 20.89 -23.55
N ALA A 98 -10.05 20.15 -24.66
CA ALA A 98 -10.08 20.75 -25.99
C ALA A 98 -11.31 21.64 -26.18
N LYS A 99 -12.51 21.16 -25.79
CA LYS A 99 -13.76 21.95 -25.88
C LYS A 99 -13.69 23.24 -25.08
N ASP A 100 -13.23 23.18 -23.83
CA ASP A 100 -13.10 24.36 -22.97
C ASP A 100 -12.08 25.35 -23.54
N CYS A 101 -10.93 24.86 -24.03
CA CYS A 101 -9.93 25.73 -24.66
C CYS A 101 -10.43 26.35 -25.98
N GLU A 102 -11.08 25.58 -26.84
CA GLU A 102 -11.68 26.06 -28.09
C GLU A 102 -12.76 27.12 -27.83
N LYS A 103 -13.62 26.90 -26.83
CA LYS A 103 -14.68 27.85 -26.45
C LYS A 103 -14.11 29.16 -25.92
N ILE A 104 -13.04 29.13 -25.13
CA ILE A 104 -12.51 30.30 -24.43
C ILE A 104 -11.46 31.06 -25.27
N TYR A 105 -10.60 30.33 -25.98
CA TYR A 105 -9.42 30.87 -26.68
C TYR A 105 -9.39 30.55 -28.17
N GLY A 106 -10.39 29.85 -28.71
CA GLY A 106 -10.48 29.50 -30.14
C GLY A 106 -9.53 28.39 -30.60
N LYS A 107 -8.71 27.82 -29.71
CA LYS A 107 -7.77 26.74 -30.00
C LYS A 107 -7.45 25.92 -28.75
N THR A 108 -7.04 24.68 -28.92
CA THR A 108 -6.43 23.89 -27.83
C THR A 108 -5.10 24.51 -27.42
N ILE A 109 -4.96 24.83 -26.14
CA ILE A 109 -3.70 25.34 -25.59
C ILE A 109 -2.78 24.15 -25.31
N ASP A 110 -1.53 24.23 -25.76
CA ASP A 110 -0.54 23.17 -25.57
C ASP A 110 0.87 23.76 -25.38
N VAL A 111 1.72 23.03 -24.67
CA VAL A 111 3.12 23.34 -24.45
C VAL A 111 3.92 22.10 -24.79
N ALA A 112 4.85 22.24 -25.73
CA ALA A 112 5.75 21.15 -26.09
C ALA A 112 6.47 20.60 -24.84
N PHE A 113 6.51 19.28 -24.72
CA PHE A 113 7.24 18.60 -23.65
C PHE A 113 8.70 19.09 -23.58
N GLN A 114 9.18 19.35 -22.36
CA GLN A 114 10.57 19.71 -22.11
C GLN A 114 11.14 18.94 -20.93
N GLU A 115 12.36 18.47 -21.10
CA GLU A 115 13.12 17.81 -20.04
C GLU A 115 13.44 18.76 -18.88
N SER A 116 13.57 18.19 -17.68
CA SER A 116 13.77 18.92 -16.42
C SER A 116 14.96 19.88 -16.41
N SER A 117 16.01 19.61 -17.19
CA SER A 117 17.24 20.42 -17.25
C SER A 117 17.03 21.90 -17.63
N VAL A 118 15.91 22.24 -18.27
CA VAL A 118 15.57 23.61 -18.71
C VAL A 118 14.59 24.31 -17.76
N LYS A 119 14.00 23.59 -16.80
CA LYS A 119 12.86 24.08 -15.99
C LYS A 119 13.23 25.20 -15.02
N ASP A 120 14.43 25.24 -14.45
CA ASP A 120 14.78 26.25 -13.43
C ASP A 120 14.93 27.65 -14.01
N LEU A 121 15.54 27.78 -15.18
CA LEU A 121 15.62 29.06 -15.89
C LEU A 121 14.24 29.51 -16.36
N ALA A 122 13.48 28.59 -16.97
CA ALA A 122 12.13 28.84 -17.43
C ALA A 122 11.19 29.25 -16.29
N ARG A 123 11.34 28.64 -15.10
CA ARG A 123 10.60 29.02 -13.89
C ARG A 123 10.89 30.45 -13.48
N LYS A 124 12.17 30.85 -13.39
CA LYS A 124 12.54 32.25 -13.06
C LYS A 124 11.92 33.26 -14.04
N GLN A 125 12.03 32.98 -15.33
CA GLN A 125 11.44 33.83 -16.37
C GLN A 125 9.91 33.88 -16.28
N THR A 126 9.27 32.74 -15.98
CA THR A 126 7.82 32.70 -15.82
C THR A 126 7.38 33.45 -14.57
N THR A 127 8.13 33.38 -13.47
CA THR A 127 7.88 34.15 -12.25
C THR A 127 7.96 35.66 -12.52
N GLU A 128 8.93 36.13 -13.29
CA GLU A 128 9.02 37.55 -13.69
C GLU A 128 7.81 37.99 -14.51
N ILE A 129 7.42 37.21 -15.53
CA ILE A 129 6.23 37.51 -16.33
C ILE A 129 4.97 37.50 -15.47
N TRP A 130 4.84 36.51 -14.59
CA TRP A 130 3.70 36.38 -13.68
C TRP A 130 3.57 37.60 -12.78
N ASN A 131 4.66 38.01 -12.11
CA ASN A 131 4.65 39.17 -11.21
C ASN A 131 4.30 40.48 -11.95
N ASN A 132 4.69 40.61 -13.22
CA ASN A 132 4.31 41.75 -14.05
C ASN A 132 2.84 41.72 -14.47
N CYS A 133 2.28 40.54 -14.76
CA CYS A 133 0.89 40.40 -15.19
C CYS A 133 -0.11 40.43 -14.02
N TYR A 134 0.30 39.91 -12.86
CA TYR A 134 -0.55 39.68 -11.69
C TYR A 134 0.18 40.11 -10.40
N PRO A 135 0.43 41.40 -10.18
CA PRO A 135 1.23 41.89 -9.04
C PRO A 135 0.64 41.56 -7.66
N GLU A 136 -0.69 41.46 -7.57
CA GLU A 136 -1.42 41.12 -6.33
C GLU A 136 -1.48 39.60 -6.05
N GLU A 137 -1.02 38.78 -7.01
CA GLU A 137 -1.13 37.33 -6.97
C GLU A 137 0.29 36.73 -6.99
N PRO A 138 0.83 36.27 -5.85
CA PRO A 138 2.18 35.73 -5.84
C PRO A 138 2.28 34.45 -6.68
N TYR A 139 3.44 34.21 -7.29
CA TYR A 139 3.68 33.02 -8.11
C TYR A 139 3.65 31.72 -7.27
N GLU A 140 4.30 31.69 -6.11
CA GLU A 140 4.17 30.59 -5.13
C GLU A 140 3.27 31.04 -3.96
N ILE A 141 2.39 30.15 -3.50
CA ILE A 141 1.49 30.42 -2.36
C ILE A 141 1.75 29.44 -1.21
N ASN A 142 1.52 29.88 0.01
CA ASN A 142 1.46 28.96 1.14
C ASN A 142 0.09 28.26 1.19
N LEU A 143 0.07 27.00 0.77
CA LEU A 143 -1.15 26.19 0.69
C LEU A 143 -1.74 25.84 2.06
N SER A 144 -0.95 25.90 3.15
CA SER A 144 -1.47 25.67 4.50
C SER A 144 -2.34 26.81 5.02
N ASP A 145 -2.16 28.02 4.48
CA ASP A 145 -2.77 29.25 5.00
C ASP A 145 -4.05 29.62 4.22
N CYS A 146 -4.52 28.71 3.35
CA CYS A 146 -5.74 28.90 2.57
C CYS A 146 -6.97 28.79 3.48
N ASP A 147 -7.32 29.87 4.17
CA ASP A 147 -8.52 29.96 5.01
C ASP A 147 -9.81 29.93 4.18
N SER A 148 -10.86 29.31 4.75
CA SER A 148 -12.20 29.26 4.14
C SER A 148 -12.80 30.65 3.88
N ASP A 149 -12.44 31.64 4.71
CA ASP A 149 -13.01 32.99 4.69
C ASP A 149 -12.31 33.94 3.68
N SER A 150 -11.09 33.60 3.26
CA SER A 150 -10.38 34.29 2.18
C SER A 150 -10.82 33.76 0.81
N CYS A 151 -11.04 32.44 0.69
CA CYS A 151 -11.55 31.83 -0.54
C CYS A 151 -13.01 32.23 -0.85
N SER A 152 -13.87 32.34 0.16
CA SER A 152 -15.28 32.69 -0.04
C SER A 152 -15.49 34.08 -0.66
N LYS A 153 -14.60 35.05 -0.38
CA LYS A 153 -14.63 36.40 -0.99
C LYS A 153 -14.17 36.42 -2.45
N VAL A 154 -13.21 35.57 -2.83
CA VAL A 154 -12.69 35.46 -4.21
C VAL A 154 -13.66 34.69 -5.12
N VAL A 155 -14.38 33.71 -4.58
CA VAL A 155 -15.35 32.87 -5.32
C VAL A 155 -16.59 33.64 -5.79
N PHE A 156 -16.96 34.77 -5.16
CA PHE A 156 -18.19 35.50 -5.48
C PHE A 156 -18.14 36.40 -6.73
N GLN A 157 -16.99 36.51 -7.42
CA GLN A 157 -16.85 37.34 -8.63
C GLN A 157 -16.39 36.58 -9.89
N SER A 158 -16.15 35.25 -9.82
CA SER A 158 -15.70 34.49 -10.98
C SER A 158 -16.87 34.03 -11.86
N PHE A 159 -16.96 34.54 -13.08
CA PHE A 159 -17.69 33.84 -14.14
C PHE A 159 -16.91 32.55 -14.48
N GLN A 160 -17.40 31.39 -14.05
CA GLN A 160 -16.82 30.10 -14.43
C GLN A 160 -16.83 29.98 -15.96
N LYS A 161 -15.65 30.01 -16.58
CA LYS A 161 -15.49 29.86 -18.04
C LYS A 161 -15.38 28.40 -18.48
N ILE A 162 -14.89 27.53 -17.59
CA ILE A 162 -14.66 26.11 -17.81
C ILE A 162 -15.88 25.33 -17.33
N GLU A 163 -16.42 24.45 -18.18
CA GLU A 163 -17.60 23.64 -17.85
C GLU A 163 -17.25 22.36 -17.07
N TYR A 164 -16.02 21.87 -17.23
CA TYR A 164 -15.55 20.67 -16.53
C TYR A 164 -15.49 20.87 -15.01
N ASP A 165 -16.00 19.90 -14.26
CA ASP A 165 -15.88 19.88 -12.80
C ASP A 165 -14.44 19.54 -12.40
N LEU A 166 -13.65 20.59 -12.19
CA LEU A 166 -12.24 20.50 -11.79
C LEU A 166 -12.07 19.99 -10.35
N VAL A 167 -13.05 20.18 -9.46
CA VAL A 167 -12.97 19.67 -8.07
C VAL A 167 -13.09 18.15 -8.09
N GLU A 168 -14.08 17.63 -8.80
CA GLU A 168 -14.25 16.19 -8.95
C GLU A 168 -13.11 15.57 -9.77
N ALA A 169 -12.54 16.29 -10.75
CA ALA A 169 -11.33 15.83 -11.45
C ALA A 169 -10.13 15.66 -10.51
N VAL A 170 -9.87 16.63 -9.64
CA VAL A 170 -8.83 16.53 -8.60
C VAL A 170 -9.10 15.34 -7.66
N ARG A 171 -10.35 15.17 -7.23
CA ARG A 171 -10.75 14.06 -6.34
C ARG A 171 -10.42 12.70 -6.96
N ARG A 172 -10.76 12.48 -8.24
CA ARG A 172 -10.48 11.23 -8.96
C ARG A 172 -8.98 10.95 -9.06
N GLN A 173 -8.18 11.97 -9.31
CA GLN A 173 -6.74 11.84 -9.56
C GLN A 173 -5.88 11.80 -8.29
N SER A 174 -6.39 12.26 -7.14
CA SER A 174 -5.68 12.29 -5.85
C SER A 174 -5.09 10.95 -5.40
N SER A 175 -5.73 9.83 -5.77
CA SER A 175 -5.29 8.49 -5.38
C SER A 175 -4.29 7.86 -6.35
N PHE A 176 -4.09 8.43 -7.53
CA PHE A 176 -3.30 7.83 -8.61
C PHE A 176 -1.83 7.68 -8.22
N PHE A 177 -1.22 8.73 -7.63
CA PHE A 177 0.17 8.67 -7.18
C PHE A 177 0.41 7.52 -6.18
N HIS A 178 -0.54 7.21 -5.30
CA HIS A 178 -0.40 6.07 -4.40
C HIS A 178 -0.13 4.77 -5.18
N GLN A 179 -0.79 4.58 -6.32
CA GLN A 179 -0.67 3.39 -7.16
C GLN A 179 0.68 3.31 -7.89
N VAL A 180 1.23 4.46 -8.32
CA VAL A 180 2.47 4.54 -9.11
C VAL A 180 3.71 5.03 -8.34
N SER A 181 3.62 5.18 -7.02
CA SER A 181 4.70 5.72 -6.15
C SER A 181 5.78 4.71 -5.75
N ARG A 182 5.83 3.51 -6.36
CA ARG A 182 6.85 2.52 -5.99
C ARG A 182 8.22 2.94 -6.55
N PRO A 183 9.34 2.74 -5.83
CA PRO A 183 10.66 3.18 -6.30
C PRO A 183 11.05 2.66 -7.68
N TYR A 184 10.65 1.43 -8.03
CA TYR A 184 10.94 0.82 -9.32
C TYR A 184 10.09 1.36 -10.49
N MET A 185 9.08 2.21 -10.25
CA MET A 185 8.24 2.78 -11.33
C MET A 185 9.00 3.76 -12.21
N SER A 186 10.12 4.31 -11.74
CA SER A 186 11.00 5.19 -12.53
C SER A 186 12.16 4.44 -13.19
N ASP A 187 12.24 3.11 -13.07
CA ASP A 187 13.28 2.30 -13.73
C ASP A 187 13.09 2.31 -15.25
N ASP A 188 14.18 2.54 -15.98
CA ASP A 188 14.15 2.67 -17.44
C ASP A 188 13.65 1.42 -18.17
N ARG A 189 14.05 0.23 -17.71
CA ARG A 189 13.61 -1.02 -18.34
C ARG A 189 12.15 -1.32 -18.00
N PHE A 190 11.74 -1.01 -16.78
CA PHE A 190 10.34 -1.16 -16.37
C PHE A 190 9.43 -0.28 -17.23
N LEU A 191 9.78 1.01 -17.39
CA LEU A 191 9.06 1.97 -18.22
C LEU A 191 9.09 1.62 -19.71
N LYS A 192 10.22 1.19 -20.28
CA LYS A 192 10.24 0.69 -21.67
C LYS A 192 9.26 -0.45 -21.90
N GLY A 193 9.21 -1.43 -20.99
CA GLY A 193 8.20 -2.49 -21.06
C GLY A 193 6.77 -1.98 -20.87
N ALA A 194 6.57 -0.88 -20.13
CA ALA A 194 5.25 -0.24 -19.98
C ALA A 194 4.81 0.48 -21.27
N GLU A 195 5.75 1.11 -21.99
CA GLU A 195 5.50 1.73 -23.30
C GLU A 195 5.08 0.68 -24.34
N GLU A 196 5.80 -0.45 -24.43
CA GLU A 196 5.44 -1.56 -25.31
C GLU A 196 4.02 -2.09 -25.02
N ARG A 197 3.68 -2.18 -23.73
CA ARG A 197 2.35 -2.60 -23.29
C ARG A 197 1.28 -1.55 -23.58
N TYR A 198 1.62 -0.26 -23.49
CA TYR A 198 0.71 0.82 -23.86
C TYR A 198 0.38 0.80 -25.36
N LYS A 199 1.38 0.57 -26.23
CA LYS A 199 1.14 0.32 -27.67
C LYS A 199 0.23 -0.90 -27.88
N GLY A 200 0.50 -2.00 -27.17
CA GLY A 200 -0.38 -3.17 -27.10
C GLY A 200 -1.81 -2.84 -26.69
N PHE A 201 -1.99 -1.94 -25.73
CA PHE A 201 -3.29 -1.54 -25.23
C PHE A 201 -4.08 -0.72 -26.26
N LEU A 202 -3.43 0.24 -26.93
CA LEU A 202 -4.04 1.01 -28.01
C LEU A 202 -4.44 0.13 -29.20
N TYR A 203 -3.56 -0.81 -29.59
CA TYR A 203 -3.86 -1.75 -30.67
C TYR A 203 -5.02 -2.68 -30.32
N LEU A 204 -5.11 -3.13 -29.06
CA LEU A 204 -6.23 -3.93 -28.56
C LEU A 204 -7.55 -3.16 -28.71
N ILE A 205 -7.58 -1.88 -28.30
CA ILE A 205 -8.76 -1.02 -28.44
C ILE A 205 -9.12 -0.84 -29.92
N LYS A 206 -8.12 -0.64 -30.79
CA LYS A 206 -8.31 -0.56 -32.24
C LYS A 206 -9.00 -1.82 -32.77
N LYS A 207 -8.48 -3.00 -32.44
CA LYS A 207 -9.02 -4.30 -32.86
C LYS A 207 -10.44 -4.53 -32.37
N ASN A 208 -10.72 -4.18 -31.12
CA ASN A 208 -12.07 -4.28 -30.58
C ASN A 208 -13.06 -3.43 -31.37
N ARG A 209 -12.68 -2.20 -31.74
CA ARG A 209 -13.52 -1.32 -32.58
C ARG A 209 -13.71 -1.87 -33.98
N GLU A 210 -12.64 -2.31 -34.63
CA GLU A 210 -12.69 -2.94 -35.97
C GLU A 210 -13.64 -4.15 -35.98
N ASN A 211 -13.63 -4.93 -34.90
CA ASN A 211 -14.49 -6.11 -34.74
C ASN A 211 -15.88 -5.80 -34.14
N SER A 212 -16.26 -4.52 -34.01
CA SER A 212 -17.53 -4.09 -33.40
C SER A 212 -17.78 -4.62 -31.98
N VAL A 213 -16.71 -4.88 -31.22
CA VAL A 213 -16.75 -5.28 -29.82
C VAL A 213 -16.78 -4.04 -28.94
N ASN A 214 -17.93 -3.74 -28.35
CA ASN A 214 -18.05 -2.67 -27.36
C ASN A 214 -17.57 -3.17 -25.99
N CYS A 215 -16.31 -2.91 -25.66
CA CYS A 215 -15.69 -3.32 -24.40
C CYS A 215 -14.99 -2.15 -23.70
N PHE A 216 -15.29 -1.97 -22.41
CA PHE A 216 -14.57 -1.06 -21.53
C PHE A 216 -13.21 -1.67 -21.18
N CYS A 217 -12.15 -1.17 -21.84
CA CYS A 217 -10.78 -1.65 -21.65
C CYS A 217 -10.16 -1.00 -20.40
N VAL A 218 -9.65 -1.79 -19.47
CA VAL A 218 -9.10 -1.31 -18.19
C VAL A 218 -7.57 -1.45 -18.19
N PRO A 219 -6.80 -0.35 -18.11
CA PRO A 219 -5.33 -0.40 -18.10
C PRO A 219 -4.78 -1.01 -16.79
N THR A 220 -3.61 -1.64 -16.86
CA THR A 220 -2.74 -1.82 -15.68
C THR A 220 -2.03 -0.51 -15.34
N TYR A 221 -1.53 -0.32 -14.11
CA TYR A 221 -1.01 1.01 -13.71
C TYR A 221 0.26 1.44 -14.44
N ASP A 222 1.04 0.51 -14.98
CA ASP A 222 2.16 0.83 -15.86
C ASP A 222 1.68 1.40 -17.22
N VAL A 223 0.63 0.79 -17.80
CA VAL A 223 -0.05 1.26 -19.01
C VAL A 223 -0.78 2.58 -18.76
N ASP A 224 -1.43 2.72 -17.60
CA ASP A 224 -2.19 3.91 -17.22
C ASP A 224 -1.27 5.13 -17.02
N LEU A 225 -0.10 4.92 -16.40
CA LEU A 225 0.93 5.95 -16.31
C LEU A 225 1.37 6.45 -17.69
N MET A 226 1.65 5.54 -18.63
CA MET A 226 1.99 5.90 -20.01
C MET A 226 0.85 6.61 -20.72
N TRP A 227 -0.38 6.17 -20.49
CA TRP A 227 -1.55 6.81 -21.08
C TRP A 227 -1.72 8.24 -20.56
N HIS A 228 -1.64 8.47 -19.25
CA HIS A 228 -1.67 9.80 -18.67
C HIS A 228 -0.56 10.68 -19.23
N SER A 229 0.67 10.17 -19.29
CA SER A 229 1.81 10.90 -19.85
C SER A 229 1.56 11.35 -21.28
N HIS A 230 0.93 10.50 -22.10
CA HIS A 230 0.56 10.84 -23.47
C HIS A 230 -0.56 11.90 -23.50
N GLN A 231 -1.59 11.78 -22.66
CA GLN A 231 -2.69 12.76 -22.58
C GLN A 231 -2.25 14.16 -22.14
N LEU A 232 -1.16 14.25 -21.36
CA LEU A 232 -0.58 15.53 -20.95
C LEU A 232 0.05 16.32 -22.11
N GLN A 233 0.07 15.77 -23.33
CA GLN A 233 0.40 16.44 -24.59
C GLN A 233 -0.84 16.53 -25.50
N PRO A 234 -1.82 17.43 -25.23
CA PRO A 234 -3.13 17.44 -25.88
C PRO A 234 -3.14 17.40 -27.41
N VAL A 235 -2.25 18.15 -28.08
CA VAL A 235 -2.21 18.20 -29.55
C VAL A 235 -1.65 16.90 -30.12
N SER A 236 -0.53 16.43 -29.59
CA SER A 236 0.11 15.17 -29.99
C SER A 236 -0.80 13.98 -29.71
N TYR A 237 -1.41 13.92 -28.53
CA TYR A 237 -2.39 12.88 -28.17
C TYR A 237 -3.58 12.85 -29.12
N ARG A 238 -4.19 14.00 -29.40
CA ARG A 238 -5.33 14.08 -30.32
C ARG A 238 -4.95 13.57 -31.71
N ARG A 239 -3.82 14.01 -32.25
CA ARG A 239 -3.29 13.58 -33.54
C ARG A 239 -3.11 12.06 -33.58
N ASP A 240 -2.44 11.51 -32.57
CA ASP A 240 -2.14 10.08 -32.52
C ASP A 240 -3.40 9.23 -32.37
N MET A 241 -4.32 9.62 -31.50
CA MET A 241 -5.59 8.90 -31.34
C MET A 241 -6.45 8.95 -32.61
N LEU A 242 -6.45 10.06 -33.35
CA LEU A 242 -7.14 10.14 -34.64
C LEU A 242 -6.49 9.21 -35.67
N ASN A 243 -5.15 9.18 -35.74
CA ASN A 243 -4.42 8.30 -36.67
C ASN A 243 -4.61 6.81 -36.34
N ILE A 244 -4.61 6.45 -35.06
CA ILE A 244 -4.66 5.05 -34.61
C ILE A 244 -6.10 4.54 -34.58
N LEU A 245 -7.03 5.34 -34.05
CA LEU A 245 -8.37 4.91 -33.65
C LEU A 245 -9.52 5.64 -34.35
N GLY A 246 -9.23 6.64 -35.19
CA GLY A 246 -10.23 7.49 -35.88
C GLY A 246 -10.99 8.46 -34.97
N LYS A 247 -10.72 8.45 -33.66
CA LYS A 247 -11.31 9.38 -32.68
C LYS A 247 -10.42 9.46 -31.45
N VAL A 248 -10.49 10.58 -30.74
CA VAL A 248 -9.85 10.74 -29.43
C VAL A 248 -10.38 9.66 -28.48
N LEU A 249 -9.47 8.97 -27.81
CA LEU A 249 -9.81 8.02 -26.76
C LEU A 249 -10.04 8.82 -25.47
N GLU A 250 -11.25 8.70 -24.92
CA GLU A 250 -11.62 9.31 -23.65
C GLU A 250 -11.06 8.48 -22.50
N HIS A 251 -10.62 9.16 -21.45
CA HIS A 251 -10.22 8.55 -20.19
C HIS A 251 -11.37 8.71 -19.19
N ASP A 252 -12.22 7.69 -19.13
CA ASP A 252 -13.36 7.61 -18.21
C ASP A 252 -12.89 7.07 -16.85
N ASP A 253 -12.56 7.98 -15.93
CA ASP A 253 -12.10 7.72 -14.57
C ASP A 253 -13.21 7.84 -13.51
N MET A 254 -14.47 7.94 -13.94
CA MET A 254 -15.62 8.21 -13.07
C MET A 254 -15.97 7.04 -12.15
N ASP A 255 -15.52 5.83 -12.47
CA ASP A 255 -15.74 4.63 -11.66
C ASP A 255 -14.44 4.20 -10.97
N SER A 256 -14.49 4.08 -9.65
CA SER A 256 -13.39 3.57 -8.80
C SER A 256 -13.76 2.27 -8.07
N ASP A 257 -15.00 1.77 -8.24
CA ASP A 257 -15.50 0.58 -7.57
C ASP A 257 -14.95 -0.69 -8.22
N ARG A 258 -13.95 -1.27 -7.56
CA ARG A 258 -13.31 -2.54 -7.95
C ARG A 258 -14.00 -3.77 -7.35
N SER A 259 -15.19 -3.62 -6.75
CA SER A 259 -15.92 -4.74 -6.19
C SER A 259 -16.29 -5.75 -7.28
N GLN A 260 -16.32 -7.02 -6.91
CA GLN A 260 -16.60 -8.11 -7.83
C GLN A 260 -17.91 -7.89 -8.60
N GLY A 261 -17.87 -8.04 -9.93
CA GLY A 261 -19.03 -7.87 -10.80
C GLY A 261 -19.38 -6.43 -11.19
N LYS A 262 -18.62 -5.43 -10.72
CA LYS A 262 -18.77 -4.02 -11.13
C LYS A 262 -18.05 -3.73 -12.45
N LYS A 263 -18.24 -2.54 -13.01
CA LYS A 263 -17.73 -2.13 -14.33
C LYS A 263 -16.22 -2.35 -14.46
N LEU A 264 -15.42 -1.91 -13.47
CA LEU A 264 -13.97 -2.11 -13.48
C LEU A 264 -13.57 -3.57 -13.40
N ASP A 265 -14.24 -4.38 -12.56
CA ASP A 265 -13.96 -5.81 -12.42
C ASP A 265 -14.25 -6.57 -13.74
N VAL A 266 -15.42 -6.32 -14.32
CA VAL A 266 -15.85 -6.92 -15.58
C VAL A 266 -14.95 -6.47 -16.73
N GLY A 267 -14.68 -5.17 -16.83
CA GLY A 267 -13.81 -4.59 -17.86
C GLY A 267 -12.38 -5.11 -17.78
N PHE A 268 -11.80 -5.22 -16.58
CA PHE A 268 -10.46 -5.75 -16.40
C PHE A 268 -10.36 -7.23 -16.78
N ARG A 269 -11.35 -8.04 -16.40
CA ARG A 269 -11.42 -9.46 -16.78
C ARG A 269 -11.51 -9.62 -18.30
N GLU A 270 -12.34 -8.82 -18.96
CA GLU A 270 -12.53 -8.90 -20.41
C GLU A 270 -11.29 -8.39 -21.16
N THR A 271 -10.68 -7.29 -20.69
CA THR A 271 -9.40 -6.77 -21.22
C THR A 271 -8.32 -7.84 -21.14
N THR A 272 -8.18 -8.50 -19.98
CA THR A 272 -7.23 -9.61 -19.77
C THR A 272 -7.47 -10.74 -20.77
N ARG A 273 -8.72 -11.14 -20.95
CA ARG A 273 -9.09 -12.23 -21.87
C ARG A 273 -8.72 -11.89 -23.31
N GLN A 274 -9.06 -10.70 -23.78
CA GLN A 274 -8.79 -10.27 -25.14
C GLN A 274 -7.30 -10.07 -25.39
N TRP A 275 -6.59 -9.42 -24.46
CA TRP A 275 -5.14 -9.24 -24.51
C TRP A 275 -4.42 -10.59 -24.74
N GLU A 276 -4.75 -11.60 -23.94
CA GLU A 276 -4.15 -12.92 -24.07
C GLU A 276 -4.59 -13.67 -25.33
N THR A 277 -5.82 -13.43 -25.80
CA THR A 277 -6.31 -14.04 -27.03
C THR A 277 -5.53 -13.49 -28.23
N ILE A 278 -5.37 -12.17 -28.31
CA ILE A 278 -4.71 -11.49 -29.43
C ILE A 278 -3.21 -11.69 -29.40
N TYR A 279 -2.56 -11.55 -28.24
CA TYR A 279 -1.10 -11.52 -28.16
C TYR A 279 -0.48 -12.81 -27.65
N GLY A 280 -1.26 -13.71 -27.06
CA GLY A 280 -0.71 -14.91 -26.40
C GLY A 280 0.21 -14.58 -25.22
N ARG A 281 0.12 -13.36 -24.65
CA ARG A 281 0.95 -12.83 -23.57
C ARG A 281 0.11 -12.54 -22.34
N ARG A 282 0.64 -12.67 -21.12
CA ARG A 282 -0.09 -12.29 -19.90
C ARG A 282 -0.34 -10.78 -19.79
N TYR A 283 -1.56 -10.42 -19.40
CA TYR A 283 -1.89 -9.02 -19.11
C TYR A 283 -1.43 -8.60 -17.72
N TRP A 284 -1.38 -9.52 -16.75
CA TRP A 284 -0.93 -9.21 -15.39
C TRP A 284 0.59 -9.07 -15.36
N ARG A 285 1.10 -8.05 -14.66
CA ARG A 285 2.54 -7.78 -14.55
C ARG A 285 2.90 -7.37 -13.12
N ALA A 286 3.97 -7.93 -12.57
CA ALA A 286 4.48 -7.59 -11.25
C ALA A 286 4.73 -6.07 -11.13
N GLY A 287 4.33 -5.48 -10.01
CA GLY A 287 4.43 -4.03 -9.78
C GLY A 287 3.40 -3.15 -10.50
N ALA A 288 2.68 -3.66 -11.50
CA ALA A 288 1.68 -2.87 -12.26
C ALA A 288 0.23 -3.07 -11.80
N MET A 289 0.00 -3.97 -10.84
CA MET A 289 -1.32 -4.30 -10.33
C MET A 289 -1.75 -3.33 -9.23
N TYR A 290 -3.07 -3.27 -8.97
CA TYR A 290 -3.65 -2.42 -7.92
C TYR A 290 -2.98 -2.65 -6.55
N LYS A 291 -2.44 -1.58 -5.97
CA LYS A 291 -1.67 -1.61 -4.71
C LYS A 291 -2.59 -1.72 -3.48
N GLY A 292 -3.87 -1.46 -3.64
CA GLY A 292 -4.82 -1.24 -2.56
C GLY A 292 -5.16 0.23 -2.39
N GLU A 293 -6.04 0.52 -1.44
CA GLU A 293 -6.38 1.90 -1.09
C GLU A 293 -5.21 2.59 -0.38
N ALA A 294 -5.14 3.91 -0.53
CA ALA A 294 -4.17 4.72 0.19
C ALA A 294 -4.33 4.54 1.71
N PRO A 295 -3.23 4.57 2.48
CA PRO A 295 -3.29 4.41 3.92
C PRO A 295 -4.01 5.58 4.59
N SER A 296 -4.51 5.33 5.79
CA SER A 296 -5.19 6.34 6.60
C SER A 296 -4.25 7.54 6.90
N PRO A 297 -4.74 8.79 6.84
CA PRO A 297 -3.95 9.97 7.19
C PRO A 297 -3.36 9.90 8.60
N LEU A 298 -2.17 10.48 8.78
CA LEU A 298 -1.49 10.55 10.06
C LEU A 298 -1.61 11.94 10.69
N PRO A 299 -1.39 12.05 12.02
CA PRO A 299 -1.15 13.34 12.64
C PRO A 299 0.04 14.06 11.99
N PHE A 300 -0.02 15.39 11.94
CA PHE A 300 1.09 16.23 11.47
C PHE A 300 2.38 15.97 12.26
N ALA A 301 3.51 16.35 11.66
CA ALA A 301 4.81 16.29 12.32
C ALA A 301 4.73 16.91 13.73
N PRO A 302 5.40 16.33 14.73
CA PRO A 302 5.47 16.98 16.03
C PRO A 302 6.12 18.35 15.83
N LEU A 303 5.53 19.39 16.41
CA LEU A 303 6.14 20.72 16.41
C LEU A 303 7.55 20.56 16.95
N SER A 304 8.54 21.05 16.20
CA SER A 304 9.90 21.20 16.69
C SER A 304 9.83 22.15 17.87
N LEU A 305 9.60 21.63 19.08
CA LEU A 305 9.65 22.42 20.30
C LEU A 305 11.00 23.11 20.27
N GLU A 306 10.97 24.44 20.34
CA GLU A 306 12.13 25.33 20.28
C GLU A 306 13.36 24.66 20.86
N ASN A 307 14.41 24.61 20.03
CA ASN A 307 15.72 24.09 20.34
C ASN A 307 16.16 24.52 21.74
N THR A 308 15.89 23.67 22.74
CA THR A 308 16.57 23.71 24.02
C THR A 308 17.97 23.19 23.73
N VAL A 309 18.85 24.12 23.39
CA VAL A 309 20.30 24.13 23.58
C VAL A 309 20.88 22.72 23.76
N SER A 310 20.90 21.93 22.69
CA SER A 310 21.70 20.72 22.61
C SER A 310 22.78 21.00 21.57
N ARG A 311 23.94 21.53 22.00
CA ARG A 311 25.10 21.88 21.17
C ARG A 311 25.83 20.65 20.57
N GLY A 312 25.11 19.59 20.21
CA GLY A 312 25.68 18.36 19.66
C GLY A 312 25.17 18.09 18.26
N GLU A 313 25.97 17.43 17.43
CA GLU A 313 25.52 16.93 16.13
C GLU A 313 24.31 15.98 16.30
N PRO A 314 23.32 16.03 15.40
CA PRO A 314 22.21 15.09 15.41
C PRO A 314 22.69 13.64 15.35
N LEU A 315 22.10 12.78 16.18
CA LEU A 315 22.52 11.38 16.33
C LEU A 315 22.46 10.56 15.03
N PHE A 316 21.61 10.97 14.09
CA PHE A 316 21.28 10.23 12.88
C PHE A 316 21.31 11.13 11.64
N GLN A 317 22.24 12.11 11.58
CA GLN A 317 22.48 12.84 10.34
C GLN A 317 22.92 11.87 9.22
N ASN A 318 22.45 12.15 7.99
CA ASN A 318 22.57 11.36 6.77
C ASN A 318 24.02 11.16 6.26
N ASP A 319 24.89 10.58 7.08
CA ASP A 319 26.28 10.34 6.70
C ASP A 319 26.50 8.92 6.15
N GLY A 320 25.48 8.04 6.12
CA GLY A 320 25.62 6.63 5.70
C GLY A 320 26.51 5.77 6.63
N LYS A 321 27.33 6.39 7.47
CA LYS A 321 28.35 5.77 8.32
C LYS A 321 27.83 4.81 9.39
N TRP A 322 26.54 4.86 9.75
CA TRP A 322 25.99 4.09 10.88
C TRP A 322 25.44 2.72 10.50
N GLN A 323 25.21 2.43 9.22
CA GLN A 323 24.44 1.26 8.78
C GLN A 323 25.27 0.18 8.06
N ASP A 324 26.50 0.49 7.64
CA ASP A 324 27.23 -0.38 6.71
C ASP A 324 27.93 -1.61 7.30
N ASN A 325 28.04 -1.72 8.63
CA ASN A 325 28.86 -2.78 9.23
C ASN A 325 28.10 -3.88 10.00
N TYR A 326 26.76 -3.79 10.13
CA TYR A 326 26.03 -4.68 11.03
C TYR A 326 25.22 -5.78 10.35
N LEU A 327 24.67 -5.52 9.15
CA LEU A 327 23.71 -6.40 8.51
C LEU A 327 24.01 -6.52 7.01
N THR A 328 23.84 -7.73 6.48
CA THR A 328 23.95 -7.99 5.05
C THR A 328 22.77 -7.34 4.32
N ARG A 329 23.08 -6.49 3.34
CA ARG A 329 22.07 -5.92 2.43
C ARG A 329 21.52 -7.04 1.54
N VAL A 330 20.21 -7.10 1.42
CA VAL A 330 19.52 -8.09 0.60
C VAL A 330 18.60 -7.37 -0.37
N GLU A 331 18.73 -7.68 -1.64
CA GLU A 331 17.80 -7.22 -2.67
C GLU A 331 16.61 -8.17 -2.76
N ILE A 332 15.41 -7.61 -2.81
CA ILE A 332 14.16 -8.34 -3.00
C ILE A 332 13.42 -7.83 -4.22
N MET A 333 12.59 -8.69 -4.80
CA MET A 333 11.68 -8.34 -5.87
C MET A 333 10.30 -8.92 -5.59
N GLU A 334 9.29 -8.32 -6.23
CA GLU A 334 7.98 -8.92 -6.34
C GLU A 334 7.95 -9.83 -7.58
N VAL A 335 7.38 -11.02 -7.40
CA VAL A 335 7.20 -12.02 -8.45
C VAL A 335 5.71 -12.27 -8.61
N LEU A 336 5.26 -12.23 -9.86
CA LEU A 336 3.93 -12.63 -10.27
C LEU A 336 4.05 -13.89 -11.13
N LEU A 337 3.37 -14.94 -10.70
CA LEU A 337 3.36 -16.27 -11.32
C LEU A 337 1.95 -16.64 -11.77
N GLU A 338 1.83 -17.06 -13.01
CA GLU A 338 0.65 -17.71 -13.56
C GLU A 338 1.03 -19.06 -14.17
N VAL A 339 0.30 -20.11 -13.78
CA VAL A 339 0.41 -21.42 -14.43
C VAL A 339 -0.68 -21.49 -15.49
N VAL A 340 -0.27 -21.39 -16.75
CA VAL A 340 -1.21 -21.16 -17.86
C VAL A 340 -1.86 -22.47 -18.31
N ASN A 341 -1.05 -23.51 -18.54
CA ASN A 341 -1.53 -24.81 -19.02
C ASN A 341 -0.49 -25.91 -18.81
N VAL A 342 -0.88 -27.17 -19.04
CA VAL A 342 0.00 -28.35 -19.03
C VAL A 342 -0.31 -29.20 -20.26
N LYS A 343 0.70 -29.84 -20.86
CA LYS A 343 0.55 -30.75 -22.01
C LYS A 343 1.27 -32.08 -21.79
N ASN A 344 0.88 -33.07 -22.58
CA ASN A 344 1.40 -34.45 -22.55
C ASN A 344 1.18 -35.17 -21.21
N ILE A 345 0.01 -34.97 -20.59
CA ILE A 345 -0.35 -35.62 -19.32
C ILE A 345 -0.86 -37.04 -19.60
N PRO A 346 -0.46 -38.06 -18.81
CA PRO A 346 -1.01 -39.41 -18.95
C PRO A 346 -2.53 -39.43 -18.68
N GLU A 347 -3.30 -40.15 -19.49
CA GLU A 347 -4.79 -40.20 -19.45
C GLU A 347 -5.38 -40.55 -18.07
N ASN A 348 -4.62 -41.24 -17.20
CA ASN A 348 -5.04 -41.64 -15.85
C ASN A 348 -4.71 -40.62 -14.73
N GLN A 349 -4.37 -39.37 -15.07
CA GLN A 349 -3.84 -38.36 -14.13
C GLN A 349 -4.56 -37.00 -14.22
N GLU A 350 -5.72 -36.91 -14.89
CA GLU A 350 -6.45 -35.65 -15.08
C GLU A 350 -7.11 -35.10 -13.80
N ASP A 351 -7.15 -35.88 -12.73
CA ASP A 351 -7.75 -35.47 -11.46
C ASP A 351 -6.85 -34.47 -10.70
N ALA A 352 -7.38 -33.24 -10.55
CA ALA A 352 -6.88 -32.15 -9.71
C ALA A 352 -5.36 -31.90 -9.76
N LEU A 353 -4.90 -31.31 -10.87
CA LEU A 353 -3.51 -30.89 -11.04
C LEU A 353 -3.21 -29.53 -10.39
N PHE A 354 -2.05 -29.45 -9.74
CA PHE A 354 -1.54 -28.22 -9.15
C PHE A 354 -0.02 -28.13 -9.27
N VAL A 355 0.49 -26.91 -9.30
CA VAL A 355 1.92 -26.63 -9.23
C VAL A 355 2.27 -26.17 -7.84
N ARG A 356 3.19 -26.89 -7.20
CA ARG A 356 3.84 -26.46 -5.98
C ARG A 356 5.10 -25.69 -6.34
N TYR A 357 5.26 -24.50 -5.81
CA TYR A 357 6.41 -23.64 -6.09
C TYR A 357 7.12 -23.23 -4.80
N TYR A 358 8.44 -23.13 -4.88
CA TYR A 358 9.31 -22.72 -3.78
C TYR A 358 10.62 -22.15 -4.31
N LYS A 359 11.29 -21.33 -3.49
CA LYS A 359 12.67 -20.91 -3.73
C LYS A 359 13.61 -21.97 -3.17
N GLN A 360 14.58 -22.43 -3.95
CA GLN A 360 15.59 -23.38 -3.46
C GLN A 360 16.38 -22.74 -2.31
N SER A 361 16.56 -23.47 -1.22
CA SER A 361 17.38 -23.04 -0.09
C SER A 361 18.81 -23.51 -0.26
N ASN A 362 19.79 -22.68 0.12
CA ASN A 362 21.22 -23.04 0.13
C ASN A 362 21.61 -24.14 1.14
N CYS A 363 20.67 -24.68 1.92
CA CYS A 363 20.93 -25.77 2.85
C CYS A 363 20.74 -27.14 2.17
N ASN A 364 21.79 -27.95 2.18
CA ASN A 364 21.87 -29.37 1.77
C ASN A 364 20.94 -30.31 2.58
N ASP A 365 19.95 -29.80 3.30
CA ASP A 365 18.96 -30.64 3.96
C ASP A 365 17.87 -30.99 2.94
N ASN A 366 17.76 -32.28 2.60
CA ASN A 366 16.70 -32.89 1.79
C ASN A 366 15.27 -32.72 2.35
N SER A 367 15.04 -31.77 3.27
CA SER A 367 13.71 -31.33 3.64
C SER A 367 13.17 -30.38 2.57
N HIS A 368 12.41 -30.90 1.60
CA HIS A 368 11.57 -30.09 0.72
C HIS A 368 10.81 -29.04 1.57
N GLY A 369 11.06 -27.77 1.26
CA GLY A 369 10.97 -26.64 2.20
C GLY A 369 9.64 -26.46 2.92
N VAL A 370 9.75 -26.03 4.19
CA VAL A 370 8.66 -25.66 5.11
C VAL A 370 7.81 -24.46 4.62
N ASP A 371 8.15 -23.82 3.49
CA ASP A 371 7.46 -22.64 2.92
C ASP A 371 6.95 -22.80 1.48
N ALA A 372 6.91 -24.02 0.94
CA ALA A 372 6.38 -24.24 -0.40
C ALA A 372 4.88 -23.90 -0.49
N LYS A 373 4.49 -23.20 -1.56
CA LYS A 373 3.13 -22.74 -1.83
C LYS A 373 2.58 -23.45 -3.07
N GLU A 374 1.26 -23.42 -3.23
CA GLU A 374 0.58 -24.16 -4.30
C GLU A 374 -0.31 -23.23 -5.12
N VAL A 375 -0.34 -23.47 -6.43
CA VAL A 375 -1.24 -22.83 -7.40
C VAL A 375 -1.95 -23.94 -8.17
N GLN A 376 -3.29 -23.92 -8.17
CA GLN A 376 -4.08 -24.92 -8.89
C GLN A 376 -4.13 -24.57 -10.38
N ILE A 377 -4.17 -25.59 -11.24
CA ILE A 377 -4.20 -25.43 -12.71
C ILE A 377 -5.64 -25.35 -13.24
N SER A 378 -6.65 -25.55 -12.36
CA SER A 378 -8.02 -25.79 -12.79
C SER A 378 -8.66 -24.61 -13.54
N SER A 379 -9.22 -24.91 -14.70
CA SER A 379 -10.12 -24.06 -15.50
C SER A 379 -11.56 -24.00 -14.96
N LYS A 380 -11.90 -24.79 -13.92
CA LYS A 380 -13.26 -24.88 -13.35
C LYS A 380 -13.64 -23.65 -12.52
N SER A 381 -12.66 -22.91 -11.99
CA SER A 381 -12.93 -21.59 -11.40
C SER A 381 -13.11 -20.57 -12.52
N LYS A 382 -14.19 -19.76 -12.48
CA LYS A 382 -14.37 -18.58 -13.35
C LYS A 382 -13.25 -17.53 -13.23
N TRP A 383 -12.26 -17.78 -12.37
CA TRP A 383 -11.12 -16.93 -12.01
C TRP A 383 -9.83 -17.68 -12.26
N LYS A 384 -8.88 -17.02 -12.93
CA LYS A 384 -7.50 -17.48 -13.05
C LYS A 384 -6.80 -17.37 -11.70
N GLN A 385 -5.94 -18.34 -11.40
CA GLN A 385 -5.11 -18.28 -10.20
C GLN A 385 -3.75 -17.69 -10.53
N VAL A 386 -3.54 -16.46 -10.06
CA VAL A 386 -2.26 -15.77 -10.14
C VAL A 386 -1.68 -15.70 -8.73
N ALA A 387 -0.43 -16.11 -8.58
CA ALA A 387 0.29 -16.02 -7.32
C ALA A 387 1.23 -14.81 -7.33
N THR A 388 1.07 -13.93 -6.35
CA THR A 388 1.98 -12.79 -6.11
C THR A 388 2.72 -13.00 -4.80
N PHE A 389 4.04 -12.87 -4.82
CA PHE A 389 4.89 -13.00 -3.63
C PHE A 389 6.17 -12.18 -3.77
N ARG A 390 6.90 -12.02 -2.67
CA ARG A 390 8.22 -11.39 -2.66
C ARG A 390 9.28 -12.43 -2.29
N CYS A 391 10.45 -12.32 -2.90
CA CYS A 391 11.62 -13.11 -2.55
C CYS A 391 12.90 -12.32 -2.83
N GLU A 392 14.02 -12.79 -2.28
CA GLU A 392 15.32 -12.18 -2.61
C GLU A 392 15.64 -12.38 -4.09
N ALA A 393 16.34 -11.43 -4.69
CA ALA A 393 16.52 -11.32 -6.12
C ALA A 393 17.48 -12.36 -6.74
N SER A 394 18.24 -13.06 -5.89
CA SER A 394 19.18 -14.12 -6.29
C SER A 394 18.60 -15.52 -6.07
N GLY A 395 19.16 -16.53 -6.74
CA GLY A 395 18.82 -17.93 -6.56
C GLY A 395 17.83 -18.48 -7.59
N VAL A 396 17.20 -19.61 -7.26
CA VAL A 396 16.43 -20.43 -8.21
C VAL A 396 15.02 -20.68 -7.68
N LEU A 397 14.01 -20.46 -8.52
CA LEU A 397 12.63 -20.88 -8.26
C LEU A 397 12.39 -22.26 -8.85
N SER A 398 11.86 -23.18 -8.05
CA SER A 398 11.46 -24.51 -8.50
C SER A 398 9.95 -24.66 -8.49
N PHE A 399 9.45 -25.38 -9.50
CA PHE A 399 8.05 -25.64 -9.75
C PHE A 399 7.87 -27.15 -9.91
N GLU A 400 7.14 -27.78 -9.00
CA GLU A 400 6.78 -29.20 -9.02
C GLU A 400 5.33 -29.32 -9.51
N LEU A 401 5.12 -30.04 -10.62
CA LEU A 401 3.78 -30.42 -11.04
C LEU A 401 3.33 -31.64 -10.23
N ARG A 402 2.15 -31.56 -9.62
CA ARG A 402 1.58 -32.63 -8.79
C ARG A 402 0.14 -32.94 -9.19
N SER A 403 -0.24 -34.20 -9.00
CA SER A 403 -1.63 -34.67 -9.12
C SER A 403 -2.16 -35.13 -7.77
N GLN A 404 -3.46 -34.90 -7.52
CA GLN A 404 -4.14 -35.34 -6.32
C GLN A 404 -5.23 -36.36 -6.69
N SER A 405 -5.12 -37.58 -6.17
CA SER A 405 -6.16 -38.60 -6.37
C SER A 405 -7.39 -38.29 -5.51
N SER A 406 -8.58 -38.33 -6.11
CA SER A 406 -9.86 -38.18 -5.40
C SER A 406 -10.27 -39.42 -4.61
N SER A 407 -9.51 -40.51 -4.65
CA SER A 407 -9.86 -41.79 -4.02
C SER A 407 -8.91 -42.18 -2.88
N THR A 408 -9.13 -41.66 -1.67
CA THR A 408 -9.02 -42.45 -0.44
C THR A 408 -9.55 -41.66 0.76
N SER A 409 -10.59 -42.21 1.37
CA SER A 409 -11.10 -41.81 2.68
C SER A 409 -10.20 -42.42 3.75
N GLU A 410 -9.03 -41.82 4.01
CA GLU A 410 -8.25 -41.98 5.25
C GLU A 410 -7.05 -41.02 5.25
N LYS A 411 -6.66 -40.56 6.45
CA LYS A 411 -5.68 -39.50 6.69
C LYS A 411 -4.28 -39.86 6.18
N ASN A 412 -3.98 -39.59 4.91
CA ASN A 412 -2.64 -39.24 4.41
C ASN A 412 -2.76 -38.61 3.01
N ASP A 413 -2.27 -37.39 2.89
CA ASP A 413 -2.36 -36.51 1.72
C ASP A 413 -1.34 -36.97 0.64
N CYS A 414 -1.62 -38.08 -0.05
CA CYS A 414 -0.72 -38.66 -1.05
C CYS A 414 -0.86 -37.96 -2.42
N SER A 415 -0.31 -36.75 -2.55
CA SER A 415 -0.11 -36.11 -3.86
C SER A 415 1.11 -36.70 -4.59
N LYS A 416 0.98 -37.04 -5.87
CA LYS A 416 2.06 -37.63 -6.69
C LYS A 416 2.79 -36.54 -7.47
N VAL A 417 4.13 -36.56 -7.45
CA VAL A 417 4.97 -35.67 -8.28
C VAL A 417 5.05 -36.22 -9.70
N LEU A 418 4.73 -35.37 -10.68
CA LEU A 418 4.80 -35.71 -12.10
C LEU A 418 6.09 -35.22 -12.76
N GLY A 419 6.74 -34.21 -12.17
CA GLY A 419 8.02 -33.68 -12.60
C GLY A 419 8.24 -32.29 -12.05
N TYR A 420 9.41 -31.72 -12.32
CA TYR A 420 9.74 -30.36 -11.88
C TYR A 420 10.50 -29.58 -12.95
N VAL A 421 10.46 -28.26 -12.83
CA VAL A 421 11.30 -27.32 -13.56
C VAL A 421 11.89 -26.31 -12.57
N SER A 422 13.13 -25.88 -12.83
CA SER A 422 13.80 -24.85 -12.05
C SER A 422 14.20 -23.69 -12.97
N ILE A 423 13.89 -22.47 -12.55
CA ILE A 423 14.15 -21.24 -13.31
C ILE A 423 15.03 -20.33 -12.45
N SER A 424 16.16 -19.92 -13.01
CA SER A 424 17.05 -18.95 -12.37
C SER A 424 16.41 -17.57 -12.35
N LEU A 425 16.47 -16.89 -11.20
CA LEU A 425 15.97 -15.52 -11.09
C LEU A 425 16.77 -14.53 -11.96
N HIS A 426 18.04 -14.81 -12.25
CA HIS A 426 18.84 -13.99 -13.17
C HIS A 426 18.26 -13.99 -14.59
N THR A 427 17.73 -15.12 -15.07
CA THR A 427 17.08 -15.19 -16.39
C THR A 427 15.88 -14.24 -16.50
N LEU A 428 15.16 -14.02 -15.39
CA LEU A 428 14.05 -13.06 -15.34
C LEU A 428 14.53 -11.61 -15.27
N LEU A 429 15.62 -11.35 -14.54
CA LEU A 429 16.21 -10.01 -14.38
C LEU A 429 16.98 -9.52 -15.61
N ASP A 430 17.52 -10.44 -16.39
CA ASP A 430 18.23 -10.15 -17.65
C ASP A 430 17.25 -9.95 -18.82
N SER A 431 15.98 -10.37 -18.65
CA SER A 431 14.92 -10.12 -19.63
C SER A 431 14.68 -8.61 -19.79
N PRO A 432 14.57 -8.08 -21.03
CA PRO A 432 14.40 -6.65 -21.28
C PRO A 432 13.11 -6.07 -20.66
N THR A 433 12.09 -6.90 -20.45
CA THR A 433 10.77 -6.50 -19.92
C THR A 433 10.48 -7.05 -18.53
N PHE A 434 11.48 -7.67 -17.88
CA PHE A 434 11.35 -8.39 -16.61
C PHE A 434 10.28 -9.49 -16.61
N SER A 435 10.08 -10.14 -17.76
CA SER A 435 9.04 -11.15 -17.94
C SER A 435 9.57 -12.35 -18.74
N LEU A 436 9.00 -13.52 -18.46
CA LEU A 436 9.29 -14.80 -19.11
C LEU A 436 8.00 -15.61 -19.22
N GLU A 437 7.62 -16.02 -20.42
CA GLU A 437 6.45 -16.86 -20.67
C GLU A 437 6.82 -17.92 -21.70
N ASP A 438 6.87 -19.19 -21.28
CA ASP A 438 7.28 -20.29 -22.18
C ASP A 438 6.78 -21.67 -21.70
N TRP A 439 6.83 -22.65 -22.59
CA TRP A 439 6.62 -24.06 -22.31
C TRP A 439 7.89 -24.70 -21.77
N PHE A 440 7.86 -25.10 -20.51
CA PHE A 440 8.97 -25.76 -19.85
C PHE A 440 8.77 -27.28 -19.81
N PRO A 441 9.64 -28.08 -20.44
CA PRO A 441 9.63 -29.53 -20.26
C PRO A 441 10.02 -29.87 -18.82
N LEU A 442 9.30 -30.80 -18.20
CA LEU A 442 9.55 -31.23 -16.83
C LEU A 442 10.63 -32.30 -16.79
N SER A 443 11.54 -32.17 -15.83
CA SER A 443 12.49 -33.23 -15.46
C SER A 443 11.78 -34.27 -14.60
N THR A 444 11.95 -35.55 -14.95
CA THR A 444 11.38 -36.70 -14.21
C THR A 444 12.48 -37.70 -13.90
N GLU A 445 12.48 -38.28 -12.69
CA GLU A 445 13.45 -39.34 -12.30
C GLU A 445 13.27 -40.66 -13.08
N ARG A 446 12.17 -40.82 -13.83
CA ARG A 446 11.88 -42.02 -14.62
C ARG A 446 11.49 -41.63 -16.05
N GLN A 447 12.47 -41.39 -16.91
CA GLN A 447 12.19 -41.28 -18.35
C GLN A 447 12.12 -42.70 -18.95
N SER A 448 10.95 -43.08 -19.46
CA SER A 448 10.86 -44.14 -20.47
C SER A 448 11.07 -43.50 -21.85
N ASN A 449 11.89 -44.11 -22.70
CA ASN A 449 12.38 -43.53 -23.96
C ASN A 449 11.31 -43.21 -25.04
N ASP A 450 10.05 -43.61 -24.86
CA ASP A 450 9.04 -43.61 -25.94
C ASP A 450 7.94 -42.52 -25.84
N SER A 451 7.93 -41.63 -24.83
CA SER A 451 6.87 -40.61 -24.67
C SER A 451 7.40 -39.17 -24.64
N LYS A 452 6.69 -38.23 -25.30
CA LYS A 452 7.00 -36.78 -25.22
C LYS A 452 6.97 -36.31 -23.76
N PRO A 453 7.94 -35.50 -23.30
CA PRO A 453 8.00 -35.07 -21.91
C PRO A 453 6.77 -34.22 -21.54
N ILE A 454 6.28 -34.42 -20.31
CA ILE A 454 5.26 -33.54 -19.71
C ILE A 454 5.83 -32.12 -19.72
N SER A 455 5.05 -31.13 -20.14
CA SER A 455 5.49 -29.73 -20.11
C SER A 455 4.45 -28.84 -19.45
N VAL A 456 4.93 -27.84 -18.71
CA VAL A 456 4.10 -26.81 -18.07
C VAL A 456 4.33 -25.47 -18.75
N HIS A 457 3.26 -24.75 -19.06
CA HIS A 457 3.33 -23.38 -19.56
C HIS A 457 3.30 -22.44 -18.36
N LEU A 458 4.43 -21.79 -18.08
CA LEU A 458 4.56 -20.85 -16.97
C LEU A 458 4.74 -19.44 -17.52
N ALA A 459 4.06 -18.49 -16.89
CA ALA A 459 4.28 -17.08 -17.10
C ALA A 459 4.72 -16.42 -15.79
N LEU A 460 5.85 -15.75 -15.84
CA LEU A 460 6.52 -15.10 -14.72
C LEU A 460 6.80 -13.65 -15.11
N SER A 461 6.53 -12.72 -14.19
CA SER A 461 7.05 -11.36 -14.27
C SER A 461 7.60 -10.92 -12.93
N VAL A 462 8.59 -10.05 -12.96
CA VAL A 462 9.26 -9.54 -11.76
C VAL A 462 9.38 -8.02 -11.78
N THR A 463 9.48 -7.41 -10.61
CA THR A 463 9.86 -6.00 -10.51
C THR A 463 11.39 -5.85 -10.52
N PRO A 464 11.93 -4.69 -10.93
CA PRO A 464 13.29 -4.31 -10.59
C PRO A 464 13.57 -4.56 -9.10
N PRO A 465 14.73 -5.15 -8.74
CA PRO A 465 15.08 -5.39 -7.35
C PRO A 465 15.14 -4.09 -6.55
N ILE A 466 14.71 -4.16 -5.29
CA ILE A 466 14.83 -3.08 -4.32
C ILE A 466 15.48 -3.62 -3.05
N ILE A 467 16.11 -2.75 -2.27
CA ILE A 467 16.72 -3.15 -1.00
C ILE A 467 15.62 -3.52 0.01
N ALA A 468 15.75 -4.68 0.63
CA ALA A 468 14.81 -5.19 1.61
C ALA A 468 14.96 -4.46 2.94
N PRO A 469 13.87 -4.24 3.69
CA PRO A 469 13.99 -3.84 5.08
C PRO A 469 14.67 -4.96 5.89
N TYR A 470 15.47 -4.57 6.87
CA TYR A 470 16.09 -5.47 7.82
C TYR A 470 15.04 -6.10 8.73
N LEU A 471 14.92 -7.44 8.67
CA LEU A 471 14.06 -8.20 9.57
C LEU A 471 14.88 -8.82 10.69
N LEU A 472 14.53 -8.50 11.93
CA LEU A 472 15.15 -9.07 13.13
C LEU A 472 14.12 -9.78 13.99
N GLN A 473 14.40 -11.05 14.31
CA GLN A 473 13.55 -11.87 15.16
C GLN A 473 14.18 -12.11 16.52
N ALA A 474 13.43 -11.86 17.59
CA ALA A 474 13.88 -12.17 18.93
C ALA A 474 13.72 -13.67 19.26
N ALA A 475 14.84 -14.33 19.54
CA ALA A 475 14.89 -15.63 20.18
C ALA A 475 15.15 -15.42 21.68
N ARG A 476 14.16 -15.77 22.52
CA ARG A 476 14.36 -15.82 23.97
C ARG A 476 15.05 -17.13 24.32
N SER A 477 16.19 -17.05 24.98
CA SER A 477 16.77 -18.22 25.62
C SER A 477 15.88 -18.67 26.77
N HIS A 478 15.15 -19.79 26.61
CA HIS A 478 14.86 -20.62 27.77
C HIS A 478 16.12 -21.43 28.10
N PRO A 479 16.38 -21.71 29.39
CA PRO A 479 17.59 -22.40 29.83
C PRO A 479 17.50 -23.90 29.51
N ILE A 480 17.45 -24.29 28.24
CA ILE A 480 17.76 -25.65 27.79
C ILE A 480 18.33 -25.55 26.37
N ASP A 481 19.66 -25.61 26.24
CA ASP A 481 20.26 -26.38 25.16
C ASP A 481 21.25 -27.35 25.79
N ARG A 482 21.03 -28.64 25.53
CA ARG A 482 21.34 -29.77 26.44
C ARG A 482 22.77 -30.29 26.30
N LYS A 483 23.73 -29.45 25.89
CA LYS A 483 25.12 -29.89 25.62
C LYS A 483 26.21 -29.35 26.56
N ASN A 484 25.93 -28.43 27.47
CA ASN A 484 26.94 -27.95 28.44
C ASN A 484 26.37 -27.82 29.85
N GLN A 485 26.31 -28.94 30.60
CA GLN A 485 25.87 -28.95 32.00
C GLN A 485 26.91 -28.34 32.98
N ILE A 486 28.18 -28.23 32.59
CA ILE A 486 29.25 -27.83 33.51
C ILE A 486 29.31 -26.29 33.72
N LEU A 487 28.86 -25.49 32.75
CA LEU A 487 28.86 -24.02 32.86
C LEU A 487 27.65 -23.45 33.64
N GLN A 488 26.63 -24.26 33.92
CA GLN A 488 25.41 -23.79 34.59
C GLN A 488 25.59 -23.56 36.09
N HIS A 489 26.57 -24.22 36.74
CA HIS A 489 26.83 -24.02 38.17
C HIS A 489 27.60 -22.72 38.47
N ILE A 490 28.43 -22.23 37.55
CA ILE A 490 29.24 -21.02 37.75
C ILE A 490 28.41 -19.73 37.56
N TRP A 491 27.31 -19.80 36.80
CA TRP A 491 26.45 -18.64 36.51
C TRP A 491 25.32 -18.39 37.54
N ARG A 492 25.15 -19.27 38.53
CA ARG A 492 24.02 -19.19 39.49
C ARG A 492 24.21 -18.18 40.63
N THR A 493 25.30 -17.41 40.69
CA THR A 493 25.61 -16.59 41.87
C THR A 493 25.46 -15.08 41.75
N LYS A 494 24.99 -14.50 40.63
CA LYS A 494 24.68 -13.04 40.57
C LYS A 494 23.43 -12.75 39.73
N GLN A 495 22.43 -12.10 40.36
CA GLN A 495 21.23 -11.43 39.82
C GLN A 495 20.81 -11.82 38.38
N ALA A 496 19.67 -12.51 38.25
CA ALA A 496 19.12 -13.03 36.99
C ALA A 496 19.17 -12.02 35.82
N LYS A 497 20.21 -12.10 34.98
CA LYS A 497 20.32 -11.36 33.73
C LYS A 497 19.35 -11.97 32.72
N LYS A 498 18.35 -11.20 32.29
CA LYS A 498 17.49 -11.60 31.17
C LYS A 498 18.20 -11.26 29.87
N VAL A 499 18.45 -12.27 29.04
CA VAL A 499 19.15 -12.14 27.75
C VAL A 499 18.18 -12.48 26.62
N THR A 500 18.12 -11.63 25.60
CA THR A 500 17.34 -11.84 24.38
C THR A 500 18.27 -11.75 23.18
N ARG A 501 18.23 -12.72 22.28
CA ARG A 501 19.04 -12.75 21.06
C ARG A 501 18.20 -12.28 19.88
N PHE A 502 18.76 -11.44 19.02
CA PHE A 502 18.13 -11.01 17.78
C PHE A 502 18.83 -11.69 16.61
N LEU A 503 18.04 -12.39 15.82
CA LEU A 503 18.46 -13.13 14.64
C LEU A 503 18.08 -12.36 13.37
N ASP A 504 18.92 -12.39 12.34
CA ASP A 504 18.58 -11.88 11.01
C ASP A 504 17.65 -12.84 10.23
N HIS A 505 17.34 -12.50 8.98
CA HIS A 505 16.53 -13.31 8.07
C HIS A 505 17.16 -14.70 7.78
N ALA A 506 18.49 -14.80 7.79
CA ALA A 506 19.25 -16.03 7.64
C ALA A 506 19.42 -16.81 8.96
N LYS A 507 18.77 -16.35 10.04
CA LYS A 507 18.84 -16.90 11.41
C LYS A 507 20.22 -16.78 12.07
N ASN A 508 21.09 -15.92 11.57
CA ASN A 508 22.35 -15.60 12.22
C ASN A 508 22.10 -14.68 13.41
N GLU A 509 22.76 -14.96 14.53
CA GLU A 509 22.68 -14.12 15.73
C GLU A 509 23.53 -12.87 15.57
N ILE A 510 22.89 -11.70 15.41
CA ILE A 510 23.61 -10.43 15.18
C ILE A 510 23.76 -9.62 16.46
N PHE A 511 22.70 -9.56 17.28
CA PHE A 511 22.66 -8.71 18.47
C PHE A 511 22.16 -9.48 19.69
N THR A 512 22.68 -9.10 20.86
CA THR A 512 22.20 -9.59 22.16
C THR A 512 21.76 -8.42 23.04
N VAL A 513 20.51 -8.45 23.50
CA VAL A 513 19.93 -7.48 24.43
C VAL A 513 19.95 -8.05 25.84
N GLN A 514 20.63 -7.35 26.76
CA GLN A 514 20.71 -7.71 28.17
C GLN A 514 19.98 -6.68 29.03
N THR A 515 19.08 -7.15 29.90
CA THR A 515 18.42 -6.32 30.92
C THR A 515 19.03 -6.60 32.29
N ARG A 516 19.42 -5.54 33.00
CA ARG A 516 20.00 -5.57 34.35
C ARG A 516 19.22 -4.64 35.26
N THR A 517 19.06 -5.02 36.52
CA THR A 517 18.38 -4.19 37.53
C THR A 517 19.39 -3.86 38.63
N THR A 518 19.65 -2.57 38.85
CA THR A 518 20.65 -2.08 39.80
C THR A 518 20.01 -1.18 40.84
N LYS A 519 20.56 -1.15 42.07
CA LYS A 519 20.19 -0.12 43.05
C LYS A 519 20.64 1.25 42.53
N ARG A 520 19.83 2.30 42.71
CA ARG A 520 20.25 3.66 42.36
C ARG A 520 21.40 4.14 43.28
N PRO A 521 22.37 4.90 42.75
CA PRO A 521 23.34 5.61 43.59
C PRO A 521 22.63 6.68 44.43
N TYR A 522 23.08 6.85 45.68
CA TYR A 522 22.51 7.81 46.63
C TYR A 522 22.81 9.23 46.14
N VAL A 523 21.77 10.04 45.92
CA VAL A 523 21.93 11.50 45.77
C VAL A 523 21.53 12.08 47.13
N SER A 524 22.52 12.55 47.89
CA SER A 524 22.26 13.23 49.15
C SER A 524 21.57 14.56 48.87
N SER A 525 20.26 14.65 49.10
CA SER A 525 19.60 15.94 49.28
C SER A 525 20.08 16.56 50.61
N PRO A 526 20.37 17.86 50.66
CA PRO A 526 20.86 18.54 51.86
C PRO A 526 19.72 18.86 52.82
N GLU A 527 18.83 17.92 53.11
CA GLU A 527 17.85 18.06 54.19
C GLU A 527 17.34 16.67 54.60
N GLY A 528 17.67 16.31 55.84
CA GLY A 528 17.45 14.98 56.39
C GLY A 528 15.97 14.66 56.56
N SER A 529 15.45 13.79 55.71
CA SER A 529 14.37 12.87 56.07
C SER A 529 14.57 11.54 55.34
N LEU A 530 14.92 10.50 56.11
CA LEU A 530 15.08 9.14 55.63
C LEU A 530 13.70 8.51 55.40
N GLN A 531 13.21 8.56 54.16
CA GLN A 531 12.33 7.52 53.63
C GLN A 531 13.09 6.69 52.59
N VAL A 532 13.42 5.45 52.96
CA VAL A 532 14.06 4.47 52.08
C VAL A 532 13.02 3.90 51.12
N SER A 533 12.81 4.58 49.99
CA SER A 533 12.35 3.91 48.78
C SER A 533 13.58 3.21 48.19
N ALA A 534 13.63 1.87 48.23
CA ALA A 534 14.65 1.08 47.58
C ALA A 534 14.43 1.09 46.05
N ASP A 535 14.58 2.27 45.43
CA ASP A 535 14.27 2.45 44.02
C ASP A 535 15.35 1.77 43.16
N ARG A 536 14.97 0.70 42.47
CA ARG A 536 15.83 -0.08 41.58
C ARG A 536 15.68 0.47 40.17
N ARG A 537 16.78 0.90 39.53
CA ARG A 537 16.77 1.29 38.11
C ARG A 537 17.02 0.07 37.21
N ARG A 538 16.30 0.00 36.09
CA ARG A 538 16.59 -0.96 35.01
C ARG A 538 17.49 -0.33 33.96
N ILE A 539 18.45 -1.12 33.49
CA ILE A 539 19.37 -0.77 32.42
C ILE A 539 19.25 -1.84 31.34
N ILE A 540 19.01 -1.43 30.10
CA ILE A 540 18.99 -2.29 28.91
C ILE A 540 20.24 -1.96 28.09
N THR A 541 20.99 -2.99 27.70
CA THR A 541 22.21 -2.84 26.88
C THR A 541 22.13 -3.75 25.67
N ILE A 542 22.53 -3.24 24.50
CA ILE A 542 22.68 -4.00 23.25
C ILE A 542 24.17 -4.28 23.06
N HIS A 543 24.49 -5.52 22.74
CA HIS A 543 25.83 -6.01 22.42
C HIS A 543 25.81 -6.57 21.00
N GLN A 544 26.79 -6.20 20.17
CA GLN A 544 26.98 -6.80 18.87
C GLN A 544 27.75 -8.11 19.01
N ARG A 545 27.38 -9.12 18.23
CA ARG A 545 28.16 -10.35 18.11
C ARG A 545 29.28 -10.15 17.08
N ASN A 546 30.52 -10.43 17.45
CA ASN A 546 31.62 -10.49 16.49
C ASN A 546 31.59 -11.86 15.79
N LEU A 547 31.32 -11.86 14.48
CA LEU A 547 31.23 -13.07 13.66
C LEU A 547 32.60 -13.75 13.46
N ASN A 548 33.72 -13.02 13.63
CA ASN A 548 35.09 -13.51 13.39
C ASN A 548 35.79 -14.08 14.64
N SER A 549 35.10 -14.16 15.78
CA SER A 549 35.68 -14.67 17.03
C SER A 549 35.14 -16.07 17.35
N GLU A 550 35.97 -17.10 17.20
CA GLU A 550 35.66 -18.47 17.68
C GLU A 550 35.43 -18.53 19.21
N LYS A 551 35.88 -17.51 19.94
CA LYS A 551 35.52 -17.33 21.35
C LYS A 551 34.19 -16.58 21.44
N LEU A 552 33.24 -17.17 22.16
CA LEU A 552 31.95 -16.61 22.55
C LEU A 552 32.09 -15.41 23.51
N ARG A 553 32.95 -14.43 23.20
CA ARG A 553 33.07 -13.17 23.93
C ARG A 553 32.37 -12.11 23.09
N THR A 554 31.16 -11.74 23.51
CA THR A 554 30.60 -10.42 23.19
C THR A 554 31.68 -9.39 23.44
N SER A 555 31.85 -8.39 22.54
CA SER A 555 32.56 -7.17 22.93
C SER A 555 32.06 -6.76 24.31
N ASP A 556 32.94 -6.57 25.29
CA ASP A 556 32.51 -6.26 26.67
C ASP A 556 31.81 -4.90 26.74
N GLU A 557 32.00 -4.04 25.73
CA GLU A 557 31.36 -2.74 25.61
C GLU A 557 30.02 -2.79 24.84
N PRO A 558 28.93 -2.26 25.43
CA PRO A 558 27.64 -2.21 24.76
C PRO A 558 27.64 -1.18 23.64
N VAL A 559 27.10 -1.56 22.47
CA VAL A 559 26.95 -0.66 21.31
C VAL A 559 25.81 0.34 21.49
N ALA A 560 24.83 0.02 22.36
CA ALA A 560 23.75 0.94 22.71
C ALA A 560 23.21 0.65 24.12
N LYS A 561 22.72 1.68 24.81
CA LYS A 561 22.22 1.59 26.19
C LYS A 561 20.93 2.40 26.38
N ALA A 562 20.06 1.90 27.23
CA ALA A 562 18.90 2.60 27.75
C ALA A 562 18.82 2.47 29.29
N GLU A 563 18.43 3.56 29.96
CA GLU A 563 18.29 3.64 31.42
C GLU A 563 16.90 4.14 31.82
N GLU A 564 16.25 3.43 32.74
CA GLU A 564 14.96 3.86 33.31
C GLU A 564 15.16 5.05 34.25
N LEU A 565 14.44 6.14 33.98
CA LEU A 565 14.40 7.36 34.77
C LEU A 565 13.29 7.27 35.84
N ILE A 566 13.30 8.19 36.82
CA ILE A 566 12.37 8.17 37.97
C ILE A 566 10.92 8.19 37.50
N SER A 567 10.08 7.26 37.97
CA SER A 567 8.62 7.47 37.91
C SER A 567 7.82 6.56 38.84
N ALA A 568 6.80 7.17 39.45
CA ALA A 568 5.71 6.46 40.12
C ALA A 568 4.63 5.99 39.10
N ASP A 569 4.36 6.78 38.04
CA ASP A 569 3.20 6.56 37.14
C ASP A 569 3.45 6.76 35.62
N ILE A 570 4.64 7.21 35.18
CA ILE A 570 4.95 7.52 33.76
C ILE A 570 6.25 6.83 33.34
N GLY A 571 6.24 5.91 32.38
CA GLY A 571 7.45 5.18 31.99
C GLY A 571 8.45 6.07 31.24
N GLN A 572 9.43 6.64 31.94
CA GLN A 572 10.46 7.50 31.36
C GLN A 572 11.79 6.75 31.22
N TRP A 573 12.42 6.86 30.05
CA TRP A 573 13.68 6.20 29.72
C TRP A 573 14.62 7.14 29.00
N SER A 574 15.88 7.14 29.39
CA SER A 574 16.99 7.63 28.59
C SER A 574 17.45 6.54 27.63
N LEU A 575 17.71 6.88 26.36
CA LEU A 575 18.08 5.99 25.26
C LEU A 575 19.38 6.46 24.61
N MET A 576 20.04 5.56 23.88
CA MET A 576 21.25 5.84 23.10
C MET A 576 22.33 6.60 23.90
N ASN A 577 22.68 6.09 25.09
CA ASN A 577 23.66 6.73 25.98
C ASN A 577 23.31 8.18 26.40
N ASN A 578 22.04 8.44 26.76
CA ASN A 578 21.50 9.75 27.17
C ASN A 578 21.27 10.76 26.05
N ALA A 579 21.23 10.31 24.80
CA ALA A 579 21.06 11.21 23.68
C ALA A 579 19.59 11.46 23.30
N CYS A 580 18.66 10.58 23.69
CA CYS A 580 17.23 10.82 23.56
C CYS A 580 16.44 10.24 24.74
N ASN A 581 15.24 10.77 24.98
CA ASN A 581 14.34 10.38 26.07
C ASN A 581 13.01 9.89 25.52
N LEU A 582 12.59 8.70 25.95
CA LEU A 582 11.27 8.15 25.68
C LEU A 582 10.39 8.31 26.92
N ILE A 583 9.20 8.87 26.73
CA ILE A 583 8.16 9.00 27.73
C ILE A 583 6.98 8.14 27.26
N ILE A 584 6.52 7.24 28.13
CA ILE A 584 5.36 6.37 27.89
C ILE A 584 4.26 6.76 28.88
N ARG A 585 3.16 7.30 28.35
CA ARG A 585 1.97 7.68 29.13
C ARG A 585 0.87 6.64 29.02
N ASN A 586 -0.15 6.74 29.88
CA ASN A 586 -1.31 5.84 29.95
C ASN A 586 -0.94 4.38 30.22
N LEU A 587 0.15 4.12 30.94
CA LEU A 587 0.56 2.76 31.29
C LEU A 587 -0.43 2.04 32.22
N ASN A 588 -1.15 2.80 33.05
CA ASN A 588 -2.05 2.30 34.10
C ASN A 588 -3.54 2.49 33.76
N ASP A 589 -3.88 3.13 32.64
CA ASP A 589 -5.27 3.49 32.30
C ASP A 589 -5.93 2.37 31.49
N VAL A 590 -6.71 1.52 32.17
CA VAL A 590 -7.39 0.36 31.58
C VAL A 590 -8.46 0.86 30.60
N GLY A 591 -8.13 0.84 29.31
CA GLY A 591 -9.03 1.24 28.22
C GLY A 591 -8.49 2.35 27.33
N LYS A 592 -7.39 3.01 27.69
CA LYS A 592 -6.71 3.98 26.82
C LYS A 592 -5.46 3.39 26.17
N GLU A 593 -5.21 3.80 24.93
CA GLU A 593 -4.00 3.40 24.22
C GLU A 593 -2.75 4.07 24.82
N PRO A 594 -1.61 3.34 24.87
CA PRO A 594 -0.35 3.92 25.33
C PRO A 594 0.11 5.00 24.35
N ILE A 595 0.54 6.13 24.92
CA ILE A 595 1.10 7.25 24.13
C ILE A 595 2.61 7.24 24.29
N PHE A 596 3.31 7.23 23.16
CA PHE A 596 4.76 7.22 23.09
C PHE A 596 5.26 8.60 22.64
N GLU A 597 5.98 9.30 23.52
CA GLU A 597 6.63 10.57 23.23
C GLU A 597 8.15 10.38 23.22
N LEU A 598 8.79 10.56 22.06
CA LEU A 598 10.25 10.52 21.94
C LEU A 598 10.78 11.96 21.79
N ARG A 599 11.74 12.34 22.63
CA ARG A 599 12.36 13.68 22.65
C ARG A 599 13.89 13.56 22.53
N GLY A 600 14.53 14.46 21.81
CA GLY A 600 15.99 14.50 21.66
C GLY A 600 16.43 14.91 20.26
N ASN A 601 17.74 15.01 20.04
CA ASN A 601 18.32 15.41 18.76
C ASN A 601 18.39 14.22 17.77
N LEU A 602 17.23 13.84 17.24
CA LEU A 602 17.04 12.65 16.39
C LEU A 602 17.28 12.88 14.89
N GLY A 603 17.77 14.06 14.49
CA GLY A 603 17.91 14.47 13.09
C GLY A 603 16.59 14.97 12.50
N GLN A 604 15.72 14.04 12.10
CA GLN A 604 14.40 14.34 11.53
C GLN A 604 13.27 14.10 12.56
N PRO A 605 12.16 14.89 12.53
CA PRO A 605 11.02 14.66 13.40
C PRO A 605 10.51 13.21 13.30
N LEU A 606 10.24 12.61 14.46
CA LEU A 606 9.84 11.20 14.57
C LEU A 606 8.61 11.06 15.48
N ARG A 607 7.68 10.18 15.10
CA ARG A 607 6.58 9.70 15.96
C ARG A 607 6.61 8.18 16.10
N LEU A 608 6.18 7.72 17.27
CA LEU A 608 5.89 6.33 17.57
C LEU A 608 4.39 6.18 17.70
N LEU A 609 3.77 5.45 16.77
CA LEU A 609 2.31 5.29 16.69
C LEU A 609 1.90 3.87 17.08
N SER A 610 0.91 3.74 17.96
CA SER A 610 0.28 2.46 18.29
C SER A 610 -0.40 1.85 17.05
N GLY A 611 -0.27 0.54 16.86
CA GLY A 611 -0.80 -0.17 15.71
C GLY A 611 0.08 -0.12 14.47
N ARG A 612 -0.32 -0.89 13.47
CA ARG A 612 0.28 -0.85 12.13
C ARG A 612 -0.33 0.31 11.34
N LYS A 613 0.52 1.21 10.85
CA LYS A 613 0.12 2.42 10.11
C LYS A 613 0.83 2.48 8.75
N LEU A 614 0.33 3.34 7.85
CA LEU A 614 0.90 3.53 6.51
C LEU A 614 1.01 2.20 5.74
N GLN A 615 2.17 1.88 5.15
CA GLN A 615 2.33 0.65 4.37
C GLN A 615 2.16 -0.64 5.17
N TYR A 616 2.11 -0.57 6.51
CA TYR A 616 1.89 -1.71 7.38
C TYR A 616 0.41 -1.96 7.71
N GLU A 617 -0.47 -1.01 7.39
CA GLU A 617 -1.89 -1.04 7.76
C GLU A 617 -2.59 -2.31 7.22
N VAL A 618 -3.38 -2.95 8.09
CA VAL A 618 -4.17 -4.13 7.73
C VAL A 618 -5.63 -3.86 8.03
N LYS A 619 -6.41 -3.62 6.97
CA LYS A 619 -7.83 -3.33 7.05
C LYS A 619 -8.61 -4.47 7.72
N GLY A 620 -9.55 -4.12 8.59
CA GLY A 620 -10.38 -5.08 9.33
C GLY A 620 -9.64 -5.89 10.40
N SER A 621 -8.40 -5.51 10.72
CA SER A 621 -7.66 -6.12 11.84
C SER A 621 -8.32 -5.76 13.17
N LYS A 622 -8.27 -6.70 14.12
CA LYS A 622 -8.87 -6.49 15.43
C LYS A 622 -8.01 -5.54 16.28
N PRO A 623 -8.61 -4.64 17.07
CA PRO A 623 -7.85 -3.69 17.91
C PRO A 623 -6.83 -4.38 18.84
N GLU A 624 -7.13 -5.57 19.37
CA GLU A 624 -6.22 -6.28 20.29
C GLU A 624 -4.95 -6.81 19.61
N ILE A 625 -4.99 -6.97 18.28
CA ILE A 625 -3.81 -7.31 17.47
C ILE A 625 -3.01 -6.04 17.23
N GLU A 626 -3.65 -4.94 16.83
CA GLU A 626 -2.98 -3.67 16.56
C GLU A 626 -2.24 -3.12 17.78
N GLN A 627 -2.81 -3.24 18.97
CA GLN A 627 -2.18 -2.82 20.23
C GLN A 627 -0.82 -3.50 20.50
N GLN A 628 -0.48 -4.59 19.81
CA GLN A 628 0.81 -5.28 19.95
C GLN A 628 1.91 -4.68 19.07
N PHE A 629 1.56 -3.82 18.13
CA PHE A 629 2.46 -3.21 17.16
C PHE A 629 2.70 -1.74 17.47
N VAL A 630 3.89 -1.28 17.10
CA VAL A 630 4.25 0.14 17.10
C VAL A 630 4.92 0.45 15.77
N THR A 631 4.39 1.46 15.08
CA THR A 631 4.95 1.98 13.83
C THR A 631 5.83 3.19 14.14
N VAL A 632 7.06 3.17 13.62
CA VAL A 632 8.00 4.31 13.68
C VAL A 632 7.81 5.13 12.40
N VAL A 633 7.51 6.41 12.54
CA VAL A 633 7.23 7.33 11.43
C VAL A 633 8.19 8.51 11.48
N ARG A 634 8.90 8.74 10.38
CA ARG A 634 9.74 9.92 10.16
C ARG A 634 9.01 10.93 9.28
N TYR A 635 9.23 12.20 9.54
CA TYR A 635 8.75 13.30 8.71
C TYR A 635 9.96 13.97 8.09
N THR A 636 9.99 14.06 6.76
CA THR A 636 11.07 14.71 6.01
C THR A 636 10.45 15.70 5.01
N PRO A 637 11.24 16.61 4.41
CA PRO A 637 10.75 17.46 3.32
C PRO A 637 10.11 16.65 2.18
N GLU A 638 10.63 15.45 1.90
CA GLU A 638 10.12 14.54 0.86
C GLU A 638 8.84 13.79 1.29
N SER A 639 8.56 13.72 2.60
CA SER A 639 7.42 13.02 3.19
C SER A 639 6.84 13.79 4.38
N PRO A 640 6.24 14.97 4.14
CA PRO A 640 5.76 15.87 5.21
C PRO A 640 4.56 15.32 5.97
N PHE A 641 3.84 14.35 5.38
CA PHE A 641 2.73 13.62 6.02
C PHE A 641 3.16 12.30 6.69
N GLY A 642 4.47 12.07 6.77
CA GLY A 642 5.07 10.92 7.43
C GLY A 642 5.35 9.74 6.50
N GLN A 643 6.53 9.14 6.70
CA GLN A 643 6.95 7.88 6.10
C GLN A 643 7.19 6.88 7.24
N ALA A 644 6.56 5.70 7.20
CA ALA A 644 6.88 4.67 8.17
C ALA A 644 8.23 4.06 7.82
N THR A 645 9.18 4.13 8.74
CA THR A 645 10.55 3.63 8.57
C THR A 645 10.77 2.32 9.31
N SER A 646 9.92 1.95 10.25
CA SER A 646 10.03 0.67 10.96
C SER A 646 8.70 0.24 11.56
N LEU A 647 8.59 -1.07 11.81
CA LEU A 647 7.50 -1.68 12.55
C LEU A 647 8.08 -2.67 13.55
N PHE A 648 7.60 -2.66 14.80
CA PHE A 648 7.93 -3.74 15.72
C PHE A 648 6.72 -4.20 16.52
N ASN A 649 6.73 -5.49 16.87
CA ASN A 649 5.79 -6.05 17.81
C ASN A 649 6.43 -6.10 19.19
N TRP A 650 5.95 -5.32 20.16
CA TRP A 650 6.59 -5.24 21.48
C TRP A 650 6.43 -6.52 22.30
N LYS A 651 5.45 -7.38 21.97
CA LYS A 651 5.20 -8.65 22.68
C LYS A 651 6.15 -9.76 22.20
N SER A 652 6.29 -9.93 20.88
CA SER A 652 7.20 -10.92 20.28
C SER A 652 8.63 -10.42 20.13
N LEU A 653 8.84 -9.09 20.15
CA LEU A 653 10.12 -8.41 19.83
C LEU A 653 10.61 -8.68 18.40
N ASN A 654 9.69 -8.95 17.46
CA ASN A 654 10.02 -8.94 16.04
C ASN A 654 10.07 -7.50 15.55
N VAL A 655 11.10 -7.18 14.78
CA VAL A 655 11.38 -5.83 14.30
C VAL A 655 11.64 -5.86 12.80
N GLU A 656 11.04 -4.94 12.06
CA GLU A 656 11.34 -4.63 10.67
C GLU A 656 11.83 -3.18 10.60
N VAL A 657 12.99 -2.95 9.98
CA VAL A 657 13.66 -1.64 9.90
C VAL A 657 14.02 -1.33 8.45
N ALA A 658 13.55 -0.22 7.91
CA ALA A 658 13.94 0.26 6.59
C ALA A 658 15.45 0.60 6.55
N GLU A 659 16.06 0.54 5.36
CA GLU A 659 17.50 0.71 5.19
C GLU A 659 18.00 2.02 5.82
N GLN A 660 17.26 3.11 5.65
CA GLN A 660 17.59 4.45 6.12
C GLN A 660 17.42 4.66 7.63
N GLU A 661 16.87 3.69 8.38
CA GLU A 661 16.58 3.86 9.82
C GLU A 661 17.59 3.15 10.73
N SER A 662 17.78 3.67 11.94
CA SER A 662 18.72 3.08 12.90
C SER A 662 18.17 1.80 13.52
N VAL A 663 18.75 0.66 13.14
CA VAL A 663 18.44 -0.65 13.71
C VAL A 663 18.59 -0.66 15.23
N LEU A 664 19.67 -0.05 15.76
CA LEU A 664 19.94 0.01 17.19
C LEU A 664 18.86 0.79 17.95
N LEU A 665 18.42 1.93 17.41
CA LEU A 665 17.34 2.73 17.99
C LEU A 665 16.05 1.92 18.06
N VAL A 666 15.63 1.31 16.96
CA VAL A 666 14.36 0.57 16.89
C VAL A 666 14.40 -0.67 17.80
N MET A 667 15.54 -1.37 17.86
CA MET A 667 15.74 -2.47 18.80
C MET A 667 15.63 -2.01 20.26
N LEU A 668 16.28 -0.90 20.63
CA LEU A 668 16.16 -0.34 21.98
C LEU A 668 14.71 0.04 22.30
N LEU A 669 14.02 0.73 21.38
CA LEU A 669 12.61 1.09 21.53
C LEU A 669 11.74 -0.16 21.76
N SER A 670 11.92 -1.20 20.95
CA SER A 670 11.19 -2.46 21.10
C SER A 670 11.39 -3.10 22.48
N ALA A 671 12.64 -3.13 22.96
CA ALA A 671 12.98 -3.73 24.24
C ALA A 671 12.49 -2.91 25.43
N VAL A 672 12.61 -1.58 25.37
CA VAL A 672 12.18 -0.64 26.41
C VAL A 672 10.67 -0.62 26.54
N ILE A 673 9.94 -0.53 25.42
CA ILE A 673 8.47 -0.54 25.42
C ILE A 673 7.96 -1.89 25.92
N SER A 674 8.57 -3.00 25.47
CA SER A 674 8.23 -4.33 25.98
C SER A 674 8.46 -4.45 27.49
N ALA A 675 9.60 -3.98 28.00
CA ALA A 675 9.92 -4.00 29.43
C ALA A 675 8.98 -3.12 30.27
N SER A 676 8.49 -2.03 29.70
CA SER A 676 7.56 -1.11 30.36
C SER A 676 6.15 -1.71 30.38
N LEU A 677 5.59 -2.10 29.24
CA LEU A 677 4.23 -2.64 29.16
C LEU A 677 4.06 -3.98 29.92
N THR A 678 5.07 -4.85 29.90
CA THR A 678 5.01 -6.13 30.64
C THR A 678 5.01 -5.98 32.16
N LYS A 679 5.61 -4.89 32.70
CA LYS A 679 5.60 -4.60 34.14
C LYS A 679 4.18 -4.24 34.61
N HIS A 680 3.45 -3.47 33.81
CA HIS A 680 2.18 -2.87 34.21
C HIS A 680 0.96 -3.74 33.87
N GLN A 681 1.00 -4.56 32.83
CA GLN A 681 -0.15 -5.39 32.43
C GLN A 681 -0.33 -6.68 33.26
N GLY A 682 0.58 -7.03 34.19
CA GLY A 682 0.50 -8.29 34.96
C GLY A 682 0.56 -9.58 34.11
N VAL A 683 0.81 -9.45 32.80
CA VAL A 683 0.84 -10.56 31.85
C VAL A 683 2.09 -11.40 32.10
N LYS A 684 1.92 -12.63 32.59
CA LYS A 684 2.98 -13.65 32.58
C LYS A 684 3.57 -13.71 31.18
N GLY A 685 4.91 -13.69 31.09
CA GLY A 685 5.66 -13.59 29.84
C GLY A 685 5.17 -14.55 28.74
N PRO A 686 5.51 -14.26 27.47
CA PRO A 686 4.89 -14.87 26.29
C PRO A 686 4.86 -16.38 26.41
N SER A 687 3.64 -16.91 26.43
CA SER A 687 3.33 -18.32 26.29
C SER A 687 3.70 -18.81 24.88
N LYS A 688 3.95 -20.13 24.79
CA LYS A 688 4.44 -20.91 23.65
C LYS A 688 4.12 -20.31 22.28
N CYS A 689 5.13 -20.37 21.40
CA CYS A 689 5.08 -20.14 19.96
C CYS A 689 3.74 -20.57 19.36
N ALA A 690 2.78 -19.64 19.30
CA ALA A 690 1.66 -19.78 18.41
C ALA A 690 2.25 -19.67 17.01
N LYS A 691 1.92 -20.61 16.11
CA LYS A 691 2.14 -20.46 14.67
C LYS A 691 1.29 -19.28 14.20
N VAL A 692 1.75 -18.06 14.51
CA VAL A 692 1.24 -16.82 13.91
C VAL A 692 1.86 -16.79 12.52
N ASN A 693 1.00 -16.72 11.51
CA ASN A 693 1.39 -16.67 10.10
C ASN A 693 2.62 -15.76 9.90
N ARG A 694 3.63 -16.30 9.20
CA ARG A 694 4.89 -15.66 8.78
C ARG A 694 4.69 -14.46 7.83
N LYS A 695 3.85 -13.49 8.17
CA LYS A 695 3.66 -12.28 7.36
C LYS A 695 3.73 -11.04 8.25
N VAL A 696 4.93 -10.50 8.39
CA VAL A 696 5.14 -9.09 8.77
C VAL A 696 5.02 -8.18 7.53
N CYS A 697 5.10 -8.75 6.31
CA CYS A 697 4.75 -8.02 5.09
C CYS A 697 3.24 -8.13 4.75
N PRO A 698 2.57 -7.02 4.42
CA PRO A 698 1.24 -7.07 3.81
C PRO A 698 1.41 -7.59 2.39
N ALA A 699 0.90 -8.80 2.14
CA ALA A 699 0.27 -9.03 0.85
C ALA A 699 -1.02 -8.22 0.89
N GLY A 700 -1.31 -7.45 -0.17
CA GLY A 700 -2.60 -6.80 -0.35
C GLY A 700 -3.76 -7.79 -0.15
N PRO A 701 -5.00 -7.29 0.01
CA PRO A 701 -6.14 -8.12 0.36
C PRO A 701 -6.32 -9.25 -0.67
N VAL A 702 -5.88 -10.45 -0.31
CA VAL A 702 -6.30 -11.67 -1.00
C VAL A 702 -7.74 -11.89 -0.58
N SER A 703 -8.66 -11.60 -1.49
CA SER A 703 -10.05 -12.05 -1.37
C SER A 703 -10.07 -13.57 -1.34
N ARG A 704 -10.01 -14.14 -0.13
CA ARG A 704 -10.39 -15.54 0.11
C ARG A 704 -11.90 -15.60 0.23
N ARG A 705 -12.63 -15.85 -0.86
CA ARG A 705 -13.95 -16.50 -0.82
C ARG A 705 -14.20 -17.33 -2.07
N GLY A 706 -13.77 -18.59 -2.03
CA GLY A 706 -14.47 -19.67 -2.70
C GLY A 706 -15.40 -20.32 -1.68
N ILE A 707 -16.67 -19.91 -1.63
CA ILE A 707 -17.70 -20.63 -0.87
C ILE A 707 -18.44 -21.52 -1.87
N PHE A 708 -18.13 -22.81 -1.83
CA PHE A 708 -19.02 -23.83 -2.35
C PHE A 708 -20.17 -23.99 -1.35
N LEU A 709 -21.37 -23.59 -1.78
CA LEU A 709 -22.62 -24.04 -1.20
C LEU A 709 -22.85 -25.48 -1.68
N ASN A 710 -22.83 -26.43 -0.75
CA ASN A 710 -23.71 -27.58 -0.84
C ASN A 710 -24.27 -27.82 0.55
N GLY A 711 -25.58 -27.65 0.66
CA GLY A 711 -26.32 -27.81 1.89
C GLY A 711 -26.40 -29.27 2.29
N THR A 712 -26.26 -29.52 3.59
CA THR A 712 -27.19 -30.38 4.32
C THR A 712 -27.25 -29.86 5.74
N ASN A 713 -28.39 -29.27 6.09
CA ASN A 713 -28.76 -28.96 7.46
C ASN A 713 -28.78 -30.25 8.28
N LYS A 714 -27.93 -30.35 9.29
CA LYS A 714 -28.23 -31.08 10.53
C LYS A 714 -27.86 -30.22 11.72
N ILE A 715 -28.88 -29.53 12.22
CA ILE A 715 -28.91 -28.89 13.53
C ILE A 715 -28.86 -30.02 14.56
N ILE A 716 -27.79 -30.11 15.34
CA ILE A 716 -27.80 -30.78 16.64
C ILE A 716 -27.32 -29.76 17.66
N GLN A 717 -28.28 -29.25 18.43
CA GLN A 717 -28.05 -28.41 19.59
C GLN A 717 -27.32 -29.21 20.67
N GLY A 718 -26.14 -28.74 21.07
CA GLY A 718 -25.44 -29.18 22.28
C GLY A 718 -25.57 -28.12 23.36
N THR A 719 -26.65 -28.16 24.13
CA THR A 719 -26.85 -27.31 25.30
C THR A 719 -25.92 -27.71 26.45
N ASN A 720 -25.22 -26.72 27.00
CA ASN A 720 -24.45 -26.82 28.25
C ASN A 720 -25.36 -27.17 29.43
N ARG A 721 -25.09 -28.31 30.08
CA ARG A 721 -25.65 -28.70 31.38
C ARG A 721 -25.05 -27.85 32.50
N LYS A 722 -25.87 -27.03 33.17
CA LYS A 722 -25.69 -26.71 34.59
C LYS A 722 -26.65 -27.55 35.41
N ARG A 723 -26.08 -28.25 36.39
CA ARG A 723 -26.78 -28.98 37.46
C ARG A 723 -27.59 -28.00 38.31
N GLN A 724 -28.84 -28.33 38.61
CA GLN A 724 -29.37 -28.29 39.99
C GLN A 724 -30.66 -29.10 40.10
N ASN A 725 -30.84 -29.63 41.31
CA ASN A 725 -31.78 -30.66 41.74
C ASN A 725 -33.24 -30.18 41.77
N GLY A 726 -34.18 -31.13 41.74
CA GLY A 726 -35.49 -30.93 42.38
C GLY A 726 -36.68 -31.57 41.64
N ILE A 727 -36.95 -32.82 41.98
CA ILE A 727 -38.27 -33.41 42.37
C ILE A 727 -39.53 -32.66 41.87
N GLY A 728 -40.42 -33.36 41.15
CA GLY A 728 -41.82 -32.92 41.03
C GLY A 728 -42.61 -33.54 39.88
N LEU A 729 -43.63 -34.32 40.23
CA LEU A 729 -44.55 -35.07 39.38
C LEU A 729 -45.71 -34.20 38.81
N LYS A 730 -46.33 -34.73 37.74
CA LYS A 730 -47.75 -34.68 37.32
C LYS A 730 -48.31 -33.52 36.46
N GLY A 731 -49.14 -33.95 35.49
CA GLY A 731 -50.37 -33.31 34.97
C GLY A 731 -50.14 -32.34 33.80
N GLY A 732 -50.89 -32.32 32.70
CA GLY A 732 -52.24 -32.83 32.43
C GLY A 732 -53.09 -31.72 31.79
N ASN A 733 -53.46 -31.92 30.53
CA ASN A 733 -54.65 -31.44 29.80
C ASN A 733 -55.03 -29.95 29.60
N SER A 734 -55.50 -29.72 28.36
CA SER A 734 -56.60 -28.84 27.88
C SER A 734 -56.47 -27.32 28.04
N GLY A 735 -56.90 -26.45 27.13
CA GLY A 735 -57.66 -26.57 25.87
C GLY A 735 -58.20 -25.16 25.48
N HIS A 736 -58.52 -24.97 24.18
CA HIS A 736 -59.35 -23.89 23.58
C HIS A 736 -58.86 -22.42 23.66
N SER A 737 -59.08 -21.48 22.72
CA SER A 737 -59.81 -21.41 21.44
C SER A 737 -59.39 -20.14 20.64
N VAL A 738 -59.32 -20.27 19.31
CA VAL A 738 -59.91 -19.44 18.22
C VAL A 738 -59.62 -17.91 18.10
N ALA A 739 -59.41 -17.54 16.82
CA ALA A 739 -59.41 -16.22 16.13
C ALA A 739 -58.03 -15.54 16.01
N GLY A 740 -57.52 -15.12 14.85
CA GLY A 740 -58.11 -14.99 13.51
C GLY A 740 -57.98 -13.56 12.98
N ALA A 741 -56.78 -13.13 12.61
CA ALA A 741 -56.42 -12.03 11.68
C ALA A 741 -54.87 -11.92 11.71
N GLY A 742 -54.14 -12.07 10.62
CA GLY A 742 -54.06 -11.09 9.54
C GLY A 742 -53.01 -10.05 9.88
N LEU A 743 -51.72 -10.35 9.67
CA LEU A 743 -50.64 -9.36 9.79
C LEU A 743 -49.92 -9.19 8.45
N VAL A 744 -50.13 -7.99 7.91
CA VAL A 744 -49.47 -7.35 6.79
C VAL A 744 -47.96 -7.29 7.02
N ILE A 745 -47.18 -7.75 6.04
CA ILE A 745 -45.73 -7.55 5.98
C ILE A 745 -45.49 -6.11 5.55
N ALA A 746 -45.14 -5.24 6.50
CA ALA A 746 -44.61 -3.92 6.23
C ALA A 746 -43.09 -4.03 6.02
N THR A 747 -42.68 -3.80 4.78
CA THR A 747 -41.33 -3.36 4.42
C THR A 747 -41.16 -1.90 4.80
N SER A 748 -40.15 -1.57 5.60
CA SER A 748 -39.68 -0.18 5.75
C SER A 748 -38.18 -0.12 5.93
N ALA A 749 -37.59 0.77 5.14
CA ALA A 749 -36.22 1.20 5.13
C ALA A 749 -35.77 1.89 6.43
N GLY A 750 -34.46 1.93 6.62
CA GLY A 750 -33.70 2.78 7.55
C GLY A 750 -32.22 2.41 7.39
N GLY A 751 -31.27 3.27 7.06
CA GLY A 751 -31.19 4.71 7.28
C GLY A 751 -30.30 4.97 8.50
N CYS A 752 -28.98 5.01 8.32
CA CYS A 752 -27.99 5.56 9.28
C CYS A 752 -26.81 6.06 8.42
N GLY A 753 -26.35 7.31 8.43
CA GLY A 753 -26.42 8.35 9.45
C GLY A 753 -24.98 8.80 9.74
N SER A 754 -24.46 9.68 8.90
CA SER A 754 -23.18 10.39 9.08
C SER A 754 -23.31 11.42 10.19
N GLY A 755 -22.46 11.32 11.22
CA GLY A 755 -22.37 12.27 12.33
C GLY A 755 -21.03 12.99 12.33
N CYS A 756 -21.04 14.24 11.89
CA CYS A 756 -20.00 15.24 12.16
C CYS A 756 -20.23 15.83 13.56
N GLY A 757 -19.15 16.16 14.28
CA GLY A 757 -19.23 16.80 15.59
C GLY A 757 -17.95 17.57 15.91
N GLY A 758 -17.80 18.76 15.31
CA GLY A 758 -16.93 19.81 15.81
C GLY A 758 -17.68 20.64 16.84
N GLY A 759 -17.00 21.00 17.93
CA GLY A 759 -17.51 21.92 18.93
C GLY A 759 -17.38 23.37 18.48
N CYS A 760 -18.24 24.24 19.02
CA CYS A 760 -17.88 25.58 19.48
C CYS A 760 -19.02 26.18 20.31
N GLY A 761 -18.64 27.16 21.13
CA GLY A 761 -19.39 27.70 22.26
C GLY A 761 -20.69 28.43 21.92
N GLY A 762 -21.56 28.46 22.93
CA GLY A 762 -21.91 29.71 23.59
C GLY A 762 -23.12 30.50 23.09
N CYS A 763 -24.08 30.63 24.02
CA CYS A 763 -24.96 31.79 24.25
C CYS A 763 -26.28 31.86 23.46
N GLY A 764 -27.39 31.99 24.19
CA GLY A 764 -28.62 32.61 23.69
C GLY A 764 -29.90 31.83 23.97
N ALA A 765 -30.47 32.00 25.18
CA ALA A 765 -31.81 31.55 25.51
C ALA A 765 -32.88 32.39 24.79
N ALA A 766 -33.92 31.76 24.25
CA ALA A 766 -35.30 32.27 24.26
C ALA A 766 -36.28 31.21 23.74
N THR A 767 -37.38 31.10 24.46
CA THR A 767 -38.52 30.18 24.39
C THR A 767 -39.62 30.64 23.42
N GLY A 768 -40.46 29.70 22.98
CA GLY A 768 -41.86 29.94 22.57
C GLY A 768 -42.13 29.62 21.09
N ALA A 769 -42.72 28.48 20.73
CA ALA A 769 -44.12 28.08 20.86
C ALA A 769 -45.08 28.73 19.84
N GLY A 770 -45.79 27.88 19.10
CA GLY A 770 -47.17 28.12 18.66
C GLY A 770 -47.39 28.44 17.19
N GLY A 771 -48.22 27.65 16.51
CA GLY A 771 -48.85 28.07 15.25
C GLY A 771 -49.33 26.95 14.33
N CYS A 772 -50.39 26.24 14.73
CA CYS A 772 -51.22 25.43 13.83
C CYS A 772 -51.95 26.32 12.80
N GLY A 773 -52.16 25.81 11.59
CA GLY A 773 -53.13 26.34 10.62
C GLY A 773 -53.24 25.41 9.42
N GLY A 774 -54.40 24.77 9.23
CA GLY A 774 -54.58 23.65 8.30
C GLY A 774 -55.41 23.93 7.04
N CYS A 775 -55.66 22.82 6.36
CA CYS A 775 -56.81 22.44 5.50
C CYS A 775 -57.02 23.05 4.11
N GLY A 776 -57.34 22.14 3.17
CA GLY A 776 -58.01 22.35 1.88
C GLY A 776 -57.09 22.00 0.70
N GLY A 777 -57.26 20.94 -0.11
CA GLY A 777 -58.48 20.26 -0.57
C GLY A 777 -58.73 20.66 -2.04
N GLY A 778 -58.63 19.74 -3.01
CA GLY A 778 -59.03 20.01 -4.39
C GLY A 778 -58.51 19.02 -5.42
N CYS A 779 -59.39 18.13 -5.88
CA CYS A 779 -59.23 17.22 -7.02
C CYS A 779 -59.53 17.92 -8.36
N GLY A 780 -59.04 17.32 -9.45
CA GLY A 780 -59.45 17.56 -10.85
C GLY A 780 -58.23 17.83 -11.73
N GLY A 781 -58.02 17.22 -12.90
CA GLY A 781 -58.80 16.34 -13.75
C GLY A 781 -58.16 16.41 -15.14
N SER A 782 -57.97 15.26 -15.78
CA SER A 782 -58.06 14.98 -17.23
C SER A 782 -57.56 15.97 -18.30
N GLY A 783 -56.74 15.44 -19.22
CA GLY A 783 -56.53 15.91 -20.60
C GLY A 783 -55.06 15.75 -21.01
N GLY A 784 -54.64 14.96 -21.99
CA GLY A 784 -55.31 14.49 -23.19
C GLY A 784 -54.48 14.92 -24.41
N CYS A 785 -53.71 13.97 -24.96
CA CYS A 785 -53.21 13.83 -26.34
C CYS A 785 -52.61 15.01 -27.13
N GLY A 786 -51.47 14.73 -27.79
CA GLY A 786 -50.98 15.48 -28.94
C GLY A 786 -49.60 15.03 -29.40
N GLY A 787 -49.52 13.94 -30.17
CA GLY A 787 -48.29 13.51 -30.85
C GLY A 787 -48.15 14.12 -32.25
N CYS A 788 -46.91 14.16 -32.74
CA CYS A 788 -46.43 14.10 -34.13
C CYS A 788 -44.88 14.24 -34.03
N GLY A 789 -44.00 13.37 -34.54
CA GLY A 789 -44.10 12.43 -35.65
C GLY A 789 -43.59 13.08 -36.94
N GLY A 790 -42.30 12.96 -37.25
CA GLY A 790 -41.73 13.43 -38.51
C GLY A 790 -40.27 13.00 -38.69
N ARG A 791 -40.03 12.13 -39.67
CA ARG A 791 -38.77 11.46 -40.02
C ARG A 791 -38.51 11.72 -41.51
N ILE A 792 -37.23 11.69 -41.93
CA ILE A 792 -36.70 11.52 -43.31
C ILE A 792 -36.66 12.84 -44.14
N GLY A 793 -35.62 13.19 -44.90
CA GLY A 793 -34.33 12.57 -45.23
C GLY A 793 -33.51 13.43 -46.21
N PHE A 794 -32.33 12.92 -46.59
CA PHE A 794 -31.45 13.27 -47.73
C PHE A 794 -31.21 14.76 -48.06
N VAL A 795 -29.97 15.25 -47.88
CA VAL A 795 -28.80 15.17 -48.79
C VAL A 795 -27.54 15.28 -47.93
#